data_AF-A0AAD9SGD1-F1
#
_entry.id   AF-A0AAD9SGD1-F1
#
_cell.length_a   1.000
_cell.length_b   1.000
_cell.length_c   1.000
_cell.angle_alpha   90.00
_cell.angle_beta   90.00
_cell.angle_gamma   90.00
#
_symmetry.space_group_name_H-M   'P 1'
#
loop_
_entity.id
_entity.type
_entity.pdbx_description
1 polymer ?
#
loop_
_entity_poly.entity_id
_entity_poly.type
_entity_poly.pdbx_seq_one_letter_code
_entity_poly.pdbx_strand_id
1 'polypeptide(L)'
;MYRILTAASLVLLLPQSGSAFDIQSLTRRSAGSGTGYVHIPVQHTVKNSNGAPMIRRRASGKYSTVDLENLSSAYSINISIAGQDTTVIVDTGSSELWVDPDCSTAARGNVTDSDEGSGFDVGSPQYCESIGRYDPDSSSTSKDLEKGDVFVYADLTTIELNYYSDNIDIGGLEIKGQQFGVANVTNATALGIMGMGPNSAYGYNSSTQPYSLILDSMASQGLIASRAFSLDLKNYDNATGSIIFGGLDKKKFLGSLQTLPLESPQMSAGAYGDGSDDEKYTNHGYFVTVQSLSMTKPNDTSSSKYDQDSFLAVLDSGTSAILTPEGMSSQICNDVGGTEMTQSGSSFCTVPCDVKNQPGGLDVEFQGKTIRVAFENLFTEVEQDGYTFCFLGVGDTGVATDPPTYILGSPFLRAAYAVFDWDNQQVHLAQASDCGSNVVAIGTGGTAACVVAGRLAEADPELSILVIEGGQDNFNVPNVVNPVLFYQHLLPTSKTALFYKAKASEHLAGRESIVPSGGTLGGGSSINFMMYTRSQREDFDSWNTPGWTANDILPFMRKLETYHGPGDADKHGYSGPIHVSSGGYSIESPKDDYINVLETYGGLPVSKDMQSLDANNCCERSLKYVSPEGKRQDAAHTFLHPKLQDGKHPNLHVLVETKVVRVLFDENKKACGVEVTPNPDFQLQIGVTKSPKQVFRARKLVVVSCGANGTPSVLERSGIGGKEILDKAGVPVVVDLPGVGSNWQDHHLILLPFKTSLQPRETGDLVISGRVKEEDLIRNKDKILGWNLVDVGVKMQPSEADRATLDKDLLAAWERDFKDKPNKPLMLIAFINGFVGDHSALEQGQYVLMANYTAYPYSRGSMHITGPDLDDALDFDVGFFSDPGDIDLKKQVWAYKKQREFMRRTQMFRGEVALGHPKFSPTSKAALVEDVSTLDLHGEDVQDLEYSAEDDKVIEQFLRENIQTTWHSIASCRMAPREDMGVVDGKLSVYGVQNLKLADLSIPPENVGANTNNTALVIGEKAADIIAQELGLPRR
;
A
#
# COMPACT_ATOMS: atom_id res chain seq x y z
N MET A 1 -18.75 6.90 -23.38
CA MET A 1 -17.47 7.59 -23.64
C MET A 1 -16.51 7.14 -22.56
N TYR A 2 -15.31 6.70 -22.92
CA TYR A 2 -14.34 6.17 -21.96
C TYR A 2 -13.08 7.04 -21.98
N ARG A 3 -12.63 7.47 -20.80
CA ARG A 3 -11.22 7.80 -20.53
C ARG A 3 -10.66 6.63 -19.74
N ILE A 4 -9.48 6.15 -20.13
CA ILE A 4 -8.78 5.01 -19.53
C ILE A 4 -7.33 5.43 -19.36
N LEU A 5 -6.71 5.06 -18.25
CA LEU A 5 -5.53 5.73 -17.73
C LEU A 5 -4.64 4.68 -17.03
N THR A 6 -3.40 4.47 -17.48
CA THR A 6 -2.61 3.24 -17.20
C THR A 6 -1.80 3.26 -15.89
N ALA A 7 -1.53 2.10 -15.27
CA ALA A 7 -0.74 1.95 -14.03
C ALA A 7 0.58 1.14 -14.23
N ALA A 8 1.65 1.55 -13.52
CA ALA A 8 3.05 1.11 -13.69
C ALA A 8 4.00 1.70 -12.58
N SER A 9 5.14 1.06 -12.15
CA SER A 9 6.12 1.60 -11.12
C SER A 9 7.45 0.80 -10.79
N LEU A 10 8.45 1.20 -9.89
CA LEU A 10 9.90 0.63 -9.83
C LEU A 10 11.17 0.92 -8.85
N VAL A 11 12.07 -0.08 -8.41
CA VAL A 11 13.35 -0.02 -7.48
C VAL A 11 14.72 -0.62 -7.92
N LEU A 12 15.86 -0.26 -7.24
CA LEU A 12 16.58 -0.86 -6.06
C LEU A 12 17.67 0.06 -5.39
N LEU A 13 18.43 -0.40 -4.38
CA LEU A 13 18.91 0.37 -3.17
C LEU A 13 20.43 0.61 -2.86
N LEU A 14 20.85 1.83 -2.45
CA LEU A 14 22.24 2.21 -2.03
C LEU A 14 22.47 2.45 -0.52
N PRO A 15 23.75 2.27 -0.09
CA PRO A 15 24.61 3.26 0.59
C PRO A 15 25.59 4.00 -0.37
N GLN A 16 26.18 5.18 -0.13
CA GLN A 16 25.83 6.37 0.70
C GLN A 16 26.79 7.56 0.32
N SER A 17 26.58 8.77 0.89
CA SER A 17 27.36 10.04 0.74
C SER A 17 27.25 10.79 -0.62
N GLY A 18 27.25 12.14 -0.69
CA GLY A 18 27.17 13.15 0.39
C GLY A 18 27.00 14.62 -0.06
N SER A 19 26.47 15.46 0.86
CA SER A 19 26.50 16.95 0.98
C SER A 19 25.96 17.92 -0.11
N ALA A 20 24.85 18.59 0.25
CA ALA A 20 24.58 20.06 0.25
C ALA A 20 24.51 20.92 -1.06
N PHE A 21 23.39 21.64 -1.27
CA PHE A 21 23.16 22.99 -0.70
C PHE A 21 21.66 23.42 -0.79
N ASP A 22 21.29 24.55 -0.15
CA ASP A 22 19.91 25.02 0.13
C ASP A 22 19.60 26.45 -0.36
N ILE A 23 18.34 26.74 -0.70
CA ILE A 23 17.71 28.08 -0.75
C ILE A 23 16.21 27.96 -0.41
N GLN A 24 15.74 28.71 0.60
CA GLN A 24 14.34 28.78 1.04
C GLN A 24 13.52 29.88 0.34
N SER A 25 12.19 29.69 0.28
CA SER A 25 11.21 30.79 0.39
C SER A 25 9.85 30.25 0.86
N LEU A 26 9.22 30.91 1.84
CA LEU A 26 8.00 30.44 2.51
C LEU A 26 6.70 30.81 1.76
N THR A 27 5.79 29.85 1.63
CA THR A 27 4.35 30.08 1.36
C THR A 27 3.52 29.14 2.24
N ARG A 28 2.37 29.63 2.74
CA ARG A 28 1.46 28.86 3.62
C ARG A 28 1.17 27.46 3.04
N ARG A 29 1.49 26.40 3.80
CA ARG A 29 1.11 25.02 3.45
C ARG A 29 -0.33 24.78 3.89
N SER A 30 -1.23 24.54 2.95
CA SER A 30 -2.55 23.95 3.22
C SER A 30 -2.38 22.51 3.69
N ALA A 31 -3.19 22.06 4.65
CA ALA A 31 -3.25 20.63 4.97
C ALA A 31 -3.74 19.81 3.77
N GLY A 32 -3.32 18.55 3.69
CA GLY A 32 -3.84 17.60 2.71
C GLY A 32 -4.99 16.80 3.32
N SER A 33 -6.24 17.14 2.99
CA SER A 33 -7.39 16.28 3.28
C SER A 33 -7.57 15.24 2.18
N GLY A 34 -7.75 13.96 2.56
CA GLY A 34 -7.99 12.89 1.59
C GLY A 34 -7.73 11.44 2.06
N THR A 35 -7.11 11.22 3.21
CA THR A 35 -6.54 9.90 3.59
C THR A 35 -6.89 9.41 5.01
N GLY A 36 -7.94 9.95 5.64
CA GLY A 36 -8.39 9.53 6.98
C GLY A 36 -7.51 9.98 8.15
N TYR A 37 -6.54 10.86 7.87
CA TYR A 37 -5.68 11.54 8.84
C TYR A 37 -5.54 13.02 8.49
N VAL A 38 -5.07 13.82 9.44
CA VAL A 38 -4.91 15.29 9.34
C VAL A 38 -3.47 15.66 9.66
N HIS A 39 -2.78 16.43 8.81
CA HIS A 39 -1.45 16.96 9.10
C HIS A 39 -1.52 18.47 9.35
N ILE A 40 -1.07 18.92 10.52
CA ILE A 40 -1.06 20.33 10.92
C ILE A 40 0.37 20.73 11.34
N PRO A 41 0.94 21.81 10.78
CA PRO A 41 2.23 22.34 11.23
C PRO A 41 2.07 22.96 12.62
N VAL A 42 3.00 22.62 13.51
CA VAL A 42 3.09 23.15 14.87
C VAL A 42 4.21 24.18 14.91
N GLN A 43 3.99 25.34 15.52
CA GLN A 43 4.95 26.43 15.59
C GLN A 43 5.62 26.48 16.96
N HIS A 44 6.89 26.89 16.99
CA HIS A 44 7.64 27.10 18.23
C HIS A 44 7.68 28.59 18.59
N THR A 45 7.28 28.95 19.81
CA THR A 45 7.26 30.34 20.29
C THR A 45 8.69 30.84 20.57
N VAL A 46 9.01 32.05 20.12
CA VAL A 46 10.38 32.59 20.09
C VAL A 46 10.74 33.35 21.39
N LYS A 47 12.04 33.33 21.74
CA LYS A 47 12.60 33.88 22.99
C LYS A 47 12.50 35.41 23.12
N ASN A 48 12.36 35.89 24.36
CA ASN A 48 13.34 36.83 24.91
C ASN A 48 13.52 36.63 26.44
N SER A 49 14.37 37.43 27.09
CA SER A 49 15.08 37.05 28.32
C SER A 49 14.31 37.11 29.65
N ASN A 50 13.98 35.94 30.22
CA ASN A 50 14.35 35.46 31.57
C ASN A 50 13.83 34.01 31.74
N GLY A 51 14.33 33.25 32.72
CA GLY A 51 14.14 31.78 32.73
C GLY A 51 13.76 31.13 34.06
N ALA A 52 12.78 30.23 34.01
CA ALA A 52 12.51 29.16 34.98
C ALA A 52 11.78 27.99 34.28
N PRO A 53 11.96 26.72 34.70
CA PRO A 53 11.17 25.60 34.18
C PRO A 53 9.70 25.69 34.62
N MET A 54 8.76 25.44 33.71
CA MET A 54 7.32 25.33 34.03
C MET A 54 6.80 23.89 33.89
N ILE A 55 5.93 23.52 34.83
CA ILE A 55 5.35 22.20 35.03
C ILE A 55 3.83 22.27 34.79
N ARG A 56 3.24 21.43 33.94
CA ARG A 56 1.78 21.47 33.66
C ARG A 56 1.09 20.12 33.86
N ARG A 57 0.75 19.84 35.12
CA ARG A 57 -0.11 18.71 35.50
C ARG A 57 -1.40 19.21 36.15
N ARG A 58 -2.54 18.63 35.73
CA ARG A 58 -3.88 19.00 36.22
C ARG A 58 -4.11 18.61 37.69
N ALA A 59 -4.34 19.63 38.53
CA ALA A 59 -4.89 19.55 39.88
C ALA A 59 -5.90 20.70 40.07
N SER A 60 -6.90 20.58 40.93
CA SER A 60 -8.12 21.42 40.83
C SER A 60 -7.99 22.90 41.31
N GLY A 61 -8.43 23.86 40.48
CA GLY A 61 -9.02 25.15 40.91
C GLY A 61 -8.35 26.55 40.64
N LYS A 62 -8.81 27.28 39.59
CA LYS A 62 -8.82 28.79 39.33
C LYS A 62 -7.88 29.37 38.25
N TYR A 63 -8.16 30.60 37.68
CA TYR A 63 -7.60 31.73 36.77
C TYR A 63 -6.56 31.70 35.53
N SER A 64 -6.87 32.04 34.24
CA SER A 64 -5.99 32.16 32.98
C SER A 64 -5.09 33.42 32.60
N THR A 65 -5.28 34.35 31.60
CA THR A 65 -4.50 35.61 31.12
C THR A 65 -3.07 35.58 30.52
N VAL A 66 -2.79 36.14 29.32
CA VAL A 66 -1.50 36.08 28.56
C VAL A 66 -0.72 37.39 28.48
N ASP A 67 0.60 37.28 28.26
CA ASP A 67 1.30 37.62 27.00
C ASP A 67 2.45 36.61 26.80
N LEU A 68 3.11 36.55 25.62
CA LEU A 68 4.22 35.61 25.38
C LEU A 68 5.59 36.28 25.30
N GLU A 69 6.23 36.32 26.45
CA GLU A 69 7.67 36.09 26.53
C GLU A 69 7.98 34.59 26.39
N ASN A 70 9.21 34.20 26.71
CA ASN A 70 9.77 32.89 26.44
C ASN A 70 9.10 31.74 27.21
N LEU A 71 8.02 31.17 26.66
CA LEU A 71 7.46 29.86 27.04
C LEU A 71 8.44 28.68 26.84
N SER A 72 9.71 28.94 26.51
CA SER A 72 10.83 28.03 26.76
C SER A 72 10.60 26.63 26.22
N SER A 73 10.16 26.54 24.96
CA SER A 73 9.74 25.34 24.22
C SER A 73 8.35 24.76 24.50
N ALA A 74 7.35 25.62 24.72
CA ALA A 74 5.96 25.33 24.37
C ALA A 74 5.74 25.40 22.84
N TYR A 75 4.67 24.73 22.39
CA TYR A 75 4.37 24.49 20.97
C TYR A 75 2.91 24.82 20.67
N SER A 76 2.64 25.54 19.58
CA SER A 76 1.30 26.08 19.29
C SER A 76 0.79 25.76 17.88
N ILE A 77 -0.53 25.85 17.70
CA ILE A 77 -1.20 25.83 16.40
C ILE A 77 -2.24 26.94 16.30
N ASN A 78 -2.56 27.35 15.08
CA ASN A 78 -3.66 28.25 14.78
C ASN A 78 -4.94 27.43 14.54
N ILE A 79 -6.06 27.90 15.09
CA ILE A 79 -7.41 27.37 14.86
C ILE A 79 -8.35 28.52 14.47
N SER A 80 -9.49 28.21 13.87
CA SER A 80 -10.53 29.20 13.56
C SER A 80 -11.88 28.75 14.10
N ILE A 81 -12.52 29.55 14.95
CA ILE A 81 -13.80 29.19 15.58
C ILE A 81 -14.90 30.06 14.97
N ALA A 82 -15.82 29.45 14.22
CA ALA A 82 -16.81 30.12 13.37
C ALA A 82 -16.22 31.19 12.41
N GLY A 83 -14.94 31.05 12.02
CA GLY A 83 -14.21 32.01 11.18
C GLY A 83 -13.45 33.09 11.96
N GLN A 84 -13.36 32.97 13.28
CA GLN A 84 -12.53 33.80 14.15
C GLN A 84 -11.22 33.07 14.45
N ASP A 85 -10.12 33.53 13.86
CA ASP A 85 -8.80 32.94 14.04
C ASP A 85 -8.24 33.22 15.45
N THR A 86 -7.65 32.21 16.09
CA THR A 86 -6.92 32.31 17.36
C THR A 86 -5.79 31.27 17.44
N THR A 87 -4.96 31.37 18.48
CA THR A 87 -3.73 30.55 18.66
C THR A 87 -3.79 29.79 19.98
N VAL A 88 -3.45 28.50 19.95
CA VAL A 88 -3.52 27.61 21.14
C VAL A 88 -2.30 26.72 21.30
N ILE A 89 -1.91 26.42 22.54
CA ILE A 89 -0.81 25.51 22.89
C ILE A 89 -1.27 24.06 22.72
N VAL A 90 -0.46 23.21 22.09
CA VAL A 90 -0.68 21.75 22.02
C VAL A 90 -0.13 21.13 23.31
N ASP A 91 -1.01 20.57 24.14
CA ASP A 91 -0.67 20.10 25.49
C ASP A 91 -1.13 18.65 25.71
N THR A 92 -0.18 17.71 25.79
CA THR A 92 -0.47 16.30 26.10
C THR A 92 -0.65 16.01 27.60
N GLY A 93 -0.35 16.97 28.49
CA GLY A 93 -0.57 16.89 29.93
C GLY A 93 -1.98 17.26 30.39
N SER A 94 -2.80 17.89 29.54
CA SER A 94 -4.19 18.27 29.83
C SER A 94 -5.19 17.84 28.75
N SER A 95 -6.50 17.93 29.05
CA SER A 95 -7.59 17.39 28.21
C SER A 95 -8.58 18.43 27.68
N GLU A 96 -8.53 19.64 28.25
CA GLU A 96 -9.46 20.73 27.98
C GLU A 96 -9.03 21.50 26.73
N LEU A 97 -9.95 21.72 25.78
CA LEU A 97 -9.83 22.83 24.82
C LEU A 97 -10.43 24.08 25.43
N TRP A 98 -9.67 25.17 25.49
CA TRP A 98 -10.20 26.48 25.85
C TRP A 98 -9.47 27.62 25.12
N VAL A 99 -10.13 28.77 25.03
CA VAL A 99 -9.65 30.03 24.41
C VAL A 99 -10.03 31.23 25.28
N ASP A 100 -9.37 32.37 25.09
CA ASP A 100 -9.70 33.62 25.77
C ASP A 100 -10.46 34.58 24.83
N PRO A 101 -11.61 35.15 25.26
CA PRO A 101 -12.40 36.09 24.47
C PRO A 101 -11.94 37.55 24.63
N ASP A 102 -11.37 37.94 25.79
CA ASP A 102 -11.20 39.35 26.11
C ASP A 102 -9.99 39.74 26.97
N CYS A 103 -9.08 40.46 26.32
CA CYS A 103 -7.91 41.06 26.90
C CYS A 103 -8.18 42.25 27.85
N SER A 104 -9.43 42.67 28.11
CA SER A 104 -9.73 43.51 29.29
C SER A 104 -9.79 42.71 30.61
N THR A 105 -9.85 41.38 30.49
CA THR A 105 -9.62 40.43 31.59
C THR A 105 -8.14 40.06 31.73
N ALA A 106 -7.27 40.44 30.78
CA ALA A 106 -5.81 40.34 30.86
C ALA A 106 -5.23 40.98 32.15
N ALA A 107 -4.08 40.48 32.60
CA ALA A 107 -3.48 40.57 33.95
C ALA A 107 -4.40 40.96 35.13
N ARG A 108 -4.84 39.99 35.95
CA ARG A 108 -5.36 40.27 37.32
C ARG A 108 -4.71 39.45 38.45
N GLY A 109 -3.49 38.98 38.24
CA GLY A 109 -2.66 38.31 39.26
C GLY A 109 -1.79 39.25 40.11
N ASN A 110 -2.39 39.91 41.13
CA ASN A 110 -1.68 40.48 42.30
C ASN A 110 -0.37 41.28 42.08
N VAL A 111 -0.32 42.22 41.13
CA VAL A 111 0.63 43.36 41.22
C VAL A 111 -0.07 44.53 41.93
N THR A 112 0.04 44.58 43.25
CA THR A 112 -0.25 45.80 44.03
C THR A 112 0.94 46.75 43.97
N ASP A 113 0.69 48.04 43.70
CA ASP A 113 1.58 49.21 43.79
C ASP A 113 3.11 49.00 43.97
N SER A 114 3.89 49.66 43.10
CA SER A 114 5.37 49.78 43.06
C SER A 114 6.17 48.53 42.65
N ASP A 115 6.53 48.46 41.36
CA ASP A 115 7.87 48.94 40.94
C ASP A 115 7.93 49.27 39.42
N GLU A 116 8.28 50.52 39.09
CA GLU A 116 8.57 50.95 37.70
C GLU A 116 9.99 50.48 37.29
N GLY A 117 10.18 49.17 37.04
CA GLY A 117 11.53 48.61 36.82
C GLY A 117 11.66 47.41 35.88
N SER A 118 10.80 46.39 35.98
CA SER A 118 10.88 45.18 35.15
C SER A 118 10.03 45.33 33.89
N GLY A 119 10.64 45.75 32.78
CA GLY A 119 9.98 46.07 31.50
C GLY A 119 9.57 44.84 30.67
N PHE A 120 8.86 43.90 31.28
CA PHE A 120 8.35 42.67 30.68
C PHE A 120 7.07 42.27 31.44
N ASP A 121 5.98 42.03 30.71
CA ASP A 121 4.60 41.94 31.21
C ASP A 121 3.85 40.86 30.42
N VAL A 122 3.96 39.60 30.88
CA VAL A 122 3.19 38.45 30.37
C VAL A 122 1.70 38.49 30.76
N GLY A 123 1.08 39.66 30.56
CA GLY A 123 -0.27 39.95 31.01
C GLY A 123 -0.92 41.17 30.35
N SER A 124 -0.26 41.88 29.44
CA SER A 124 -0.79 43.13 28.90
C SER A 124 -1.95 42.91 27.91
N PRO A 125 -2.87 43.88 27.77
CA PRO A 125 -3.90 43.79 26.73
C PRO A 125 -3.34 43.77 25.29
N GLN A 126 -2.07 44.12 25.08
CA GLN A 126 -1.51 44.50 23.78
C GLN A 126 -0.97 43.33 22.96
N TYR A 127 -0.33 42.34 23.58
CA TYR A 127 0.02 41.09 22.86
C TYR A 127 -1.17 40.14 22.82
N CYS A 128 -2.04 40.14 23.85
CA CYS A 128 -3.32 39.43 23.82
C CYS A 128 -4.20 39.88 22.63
N GLU A 129 -4.15 41.15 22.21
CA GLU A 129 -4.76 41.65 20.97
C GLU A 129 -4.12 41.09 19.67
N SER A 130 -2.90 40.57 19.72
CA SER A 130 -2.13 40.15 18.53
C SER A 130 -2.37 38.70 18.08
N ILE A 131 -2.86 37.83 18.97
CA ILE A 131 -2.98 36.37 18.73
C ILE A 131 -4.32 35.91 18.15
N GLY A 132 -5.30 36.81 18.07
CA GLY A 132 -6.68 36.52 17.66
C GLY A 132 -7.52 35.90 18.80
N ARG A 133 -8.84 36.13 18.77
CA ARG A 133 -9.78 35.79 19.86
C ARG A 133 -11.07 35.18 19.29
N TYR A 134 -11.89 34.60 20.17
CA TYR A 134 -13.25 34.15 19.86
C TYR A 134 -14.29 34.90 20.70
N ASP A 135 -15.16 35.67 20.05
CA ASP A 135 -16.37 36.27 20.62
C ASP A 135 -17.58 35.37 20.30
N PRO A 136 -18.24 34.75 21.31
CA PRO A 136 -19.40 33.88 21.11
C PRO A 136 -20.67 34.62 20.62
N ASP A 137 -20.82 35.92 20.87
CA ASP A 137 -21.98 36.71 20.42
C ASP A 137 -21.86 37.09 18.93
N SER A 138 -20.64 37.09 18.38
CA SER A 138 -20.39 37.34 16.95
C SER A 138 -20.69 36.13 16.05
N SER A 139 -20.77 34.92 16.63
CA SER A 139 -20.96 33.67 15.90
C SER A 139 -22.43 33.31 15.70
N SER A 140 -22.79 32.95 14.47
CA SER A 140 -24.13 32.45 14.13
C SER A 140 -24.39 30.98 14.49
N THR A 141 -23.37 30.25 14.94
CA THR A 141 -23.43 28.80 15.24
C THR A 141 -23.12 28.46 16.70
N SER A 142 -22.54 29.42 17.44
CA SER A 142 -22.30 29.39 18.89
C SER A 142 -23.55 29.04 19.70
N LYS A 143 -23.33 28.29 20.78
CA LYS A 143 -24.30 27.95 21.81
C LYS A 143 -23.62 27.98 23.17
N ASP A 144 -24.10 28.81 24.08
CA ASP A 144 -23.81 28.69 25.50
C ASP A 144 -24.36 27.34 26.01
N LEU A 145 -23.61 26.66 26.89
CA LEU A 145 -23.99 25.39 27.52
C LEU A 145 -24.46 25.57 28.98
N GLU A 146 -24.63 26.82 29.43
CA GLU A 146 -25.07 27.24 30.78
C GLU A 146 -24.21 26.63 31.91
N LYS A 147 -22.90 26.47 31.66
CA LYS A 147 -21.98 25.71 32.50
C LYS A 147 -20.60 26.39 32.58
N GLY A 148 -20.14 26.70 33.79
CA GLY A 148 -18.78 27.21 34.06
C GLY A 148 -17.88 26.19 34.76
N ASP A 149 -16.56 26.42 34.72
CA ASP A 149 -15.52 25.54 35.28
C ASP A 149 -14.21 26.27 35.60
N VAL A 150 -13.36 25.66 36.44
CA VAL A 150 -12.36 26.38 37.26
C VAL A 150 -11.11 25.51 37.52
N PHE A 151 -9.98 25.75 36.86
CA PHE A 151 -8.86 24.78 36.71
C PHE A 151 -7.47 25.30 37.10
N VAL A 152 -6.72 24.64 37.98
CA VAL A 152 -5.29 24.95 38.21
C VAL A 152 -4.40 24.05 37.34
N TYR A 153 -3.30 24.60 36.85
CA TYR A 153 -2.14 23.87 36.35
C TYR A 153 -0.99 24.01 37.36
N ALA A 154 -0.04 23.07 37.34
CA ALA A 154 1.00 22.97 38.36
C ALA A 154 2.02 24.15 38.39
N ASP A 155 2.06 25.00 37.36
CA ASP A 155 2.84 26.24 37.29
C ASP A 155 2.13 27.43 37.97
N LEU A 156 0.95 27.21 38.56
CA LEU A 156 0.04 28.24 39.06
C LEU A 156 -0.51 29.18 37.97
N THR A 157 -0.28 28.86 36.68
CA THR A 157 -1.24 29.13 35.60
C THR A 157 -2.40 28.15 35.72
N THR A 158 -3.57 28.58 35.28
CA THR A 158 -4.78 28.54 36.13
C THR A 158 -5.94 28.89 35.09
N ILE A 159 -7.25 28.68 35.33
CA ILE A 159 -8.44 29.08 34.52
C ILE A 159 -9.73 29.34 35.37
N GLU A 160 -10.55 30.33 35.00
CA GLU A 160 -12.02 30.35 35.21
C GLU A 160 -12.72 30.57 33.85
N LEU A 161 -13.69 29.73 33.46
CA LEU A 161 -14.30 29.73 32.11
C LEU A 161 -15.80 29.39 32.10
N ASN A 162 -16.47 29.66 30.97
CA ASN A 162 -17.79 29.13 30.58
C ASN A 162 -17.64 28.20 29.36
N TYR A 163 -18.42 27.13 29.26
CA TYR A 163 -18.40 26.24 28.10
C TYR A 163 -19.38 26.67 27.00
N TYR A 164 -18.88 26.69 25.76
CA TYR A 164 -19.66 26.91 24.54
C TYR A 164 -19.55 25.70 23.61
N SER A 165 -20.45 25.62 22.62
CA SER A 165 -20.41 24.66 21.51
C SER A 165 -20.50 25.41 20.19
N ASP A 166 -19.51 25.26 19.32
CA ASP A 166 -19.46 25.91 18.00
C ASP A 166 -18.66 25.08 16.98
N ASN A 167 -18.60 25.51 15.73
CA ASN A 167 -17.79 24.87 14.69
C ASN A 167 -16.33 25.39 14.75
N ILE A 168 -15.37 24.47 14.84
CA ILE A 168 -13.93 24.78 14.85
C ILE A 168 -13.28 24.21 13.61
N ASP A 169 -12.63 25.07 12.82
CA ASP A 169 -11.68 24.65 11.80
C ASP A 169 -10.29 24.45 12.43
N ILE A 170 -9.72 23.26 12.22
CA ILE A 170 -8.33 22.96 12.56
C ILE A 170 -7.59 22.54 11.27
N GLY A 171 -6.88 23.47 10.65
CA GLY A 171 -6.04 23.21 9.48
C GLY A 171 -6.80 23.01 8.16
N GLY A 172 -8.04 23.48 8.04
CA GLY A 172 -8.93 23.28 6.90
C GLY A 172 -9.95 22.15 7.11
N LEU A 173 -10.22 21.74 8.35
CA LEU A 173 -11.22 20.73 8.71
C LEU A 173 -12.18 21.25 9.78
N GLU A 174 -13.44 21.41 9.39
CA GLU A 174 -14.56 21.88 10.22
C GLU A 174 -15.11 20.75 11.13
N ILE A 175 -14.72 20.77 12.41
CA ILE A 175 -15.34 19.98 13.50
C ILE A 175 -16.61 20.70 13.95
N LYS A 176 -17.77 20.04 13.91
CA LYS A 176 -19.07 20.68 14.14
C LYS A 176 -19.53 20.57 15.58
N GLY A 177 -19.95 21.70 16.16
CA GLY A 177 -20.44 21.77 17.54
C GLY A 177 -19.46 21.25 18.60
N GLN A 178 -18.14 21.34 18.35
CA GLN A 178 -17.12 21.03 19.35
C GLN A 178 -17.36 21.87 20.61
N GLN A 179 -17.30 21.24 21.77
CA GLN A 179 -17.44 21.93 23.06
C GLN A 179 -16.08 22.39 23.57
N PHE A 180 -15.99 23.62 24.06
CA PHE A 180 -14.74 24.20 24.55
C PHE A 180 -15.01 25.30 25.57
N GLY A 181 -13.99 25.60 26.38
CA GLY A 181 -14.03 26.68 27.35
C GLY A 181 -13.74 28.04 26.71
N VAL A 182 -14.47 29.06 27.15
CA VAL A 182 -14.24 30.48 26.86
C VAL A 182 -13.95 31.14 28.20
N ALA A 183 -12.74 31.66 28.39
CA ALA A 183 -12.26 32.14 29.68
C ALA A 183 -12.95 33.44 30.14
N ASN A 184 -13.10 33.60 31.45
CA ASN A 184 -13.77 34.75 32.10
C ASN A 184 -12.82 35.58 32.99
N VAL A 185 -12.02 34.93 33.85
CA VAL A 185 -11.18 35.59 34.89
C VAL A 185 -9.91 34.80 35.20
N THR A 186 -8.80 35.50 35.47
CA THR A 186 -7.56 35.10 34.83
C THR A 186 -6.22 35.62 35.50
N ASN A 187 -5.03 34.92 35.40
CA ASN A 187 -3.73 35.34 36.05
C ASN A 187 -2.32 35.24 35.33
N ALA A 188 -1.97 34.24 34.49
CA ALA A 188 -0.63 33.93 33.92
C ALA A 188 -0.55 33.24 32.50
N THR A 189 -1.60 32.66 31.89
CA THR A 189 -1.65 32.51 30.41
C THR A 189 -3.06 32.52 29.79
N ALA A 190 -3.19 33.13 28.60
CA ALA A 190 -4.38 33.22 27.71
C ALA A 190 -4.03 33.09 26.21
N LEU A 191 -2.87 32.51 25.88
CA LEU A 191 -2.94 31.54 24.79
C LEU A 191 -3.93 30.48 25.27
N GLY A 192 -4.91 30.16 24.46
CA GLY A 192 -5.75 29.00 24.75
C GLY A 192 -4.90 27.73 24.81
N ILE A 193 -5.41 26.67 25.43
CA ILE A 193 -4.75 25.36 25.42
C ILE A 193 -5.65 24.39 24.67
N MET A 194 -5.04 23.62 23.77
CA MET A 194 -5.61 22.44 23.14
C MET A 194 -5.10 21.21 23.91
N GLY A 195 -5.88 20.80 24.90
CA GLY A 195 -5.66 19.55 25.60
C GLY A 195 -5.77 18.35 24.66
N MET A 196 -4.69 17.60 24.56
CA MET A 196 -4.51 16.41 23.75
C MET A 196 -4.37 15.14 24.59
N GLY A 197 -4.42 15.24 25.92
CA GLY A 197 -4.49 14.13 26.86
C GLY A 197 -5.92 13.62 27.11
N PRO A 198 -6.08 12.36 27.57
CA PRO A 198 -7.34 11.90 28.14
C PRO A 198 -7.69 12.70 29.40
N ASN A 199 -8.97 12.73 29.76
CA ASN A 199 -9.38 13.41 30.99
C ASN A 199 -8.83 12.68 32.23
N SER A 200 -8.13 13.39 33.11
CA SER A 200 -7.38 12.77 34.22
C SER A 200 -8.25 11.96 35.19
N ALA A 201 -9.54 12.25 35.29
CA ALA A 201 -10.50 11.56 36.17
C ALA A 201 -11.42 10.57 35.44
N TYR A 202 -11.81 10.85 34.19
CA TYR A 202 -12.74 10.01 33.41
C TYR A 202 -12.06 9.13 32.33
N GLY A 203 -10.76 9.33 32.11
CA GLY A 203 -9.94 8.57 31.17
C GLY A 203 -10.39 8.68 29.72
N TYR A 204 -10.31 7.55 29.02
CA TYR A 204 -10.47 7.43 27.57
C TYR A 204 -11.92 7.19 27.10
N ASN A 205 -12.92 7.23 28.00
CA ASN A 205 -14.32 6.94 27.67
C ASN A 205 -15.14 8.22 27.49
N SER A 206 -15.56 8.49 26.25
CA SER A 206 -16.36 9.66 25.89
C SER A 206 -17.74 9.70 26.54
N SER A 207 -18.34 8.54 26.84
CA SER A 207 -19.67 8.45 27.47
C SER A 207 -19.74 8.91 28.93
N THR A 208 -18.60 9.17 29.56
CA THR A 208 -18.49 9.65 30.95
C THR A 208 -17.90 11.06 31.05
N GLN A 209 -17.59 11.73 29.93
CA GLN A 209 -16.97 13.05 29.96
C GLN A 209 -17.97 14.16 30.32
N PRO A 210 -17.53 15.22 31.02
CA PRO A 210 -18.36 16.40 31.30
C PRO A 210 -18.49 17.36 30.09
N TYR A 211 -17.71 17.17 29.02
CA TYR A 211 -17.75 17.91 27.74
C TYR A 211 -17.06 17.06 26.64
N SER A 212 -17.21 17.40 25.35
CA SER A 212 -16.60 16.65 24.24
C SER A 212 -15.09 16.89 24.08
N LEU A 213 -14.25 15.85 24.06
CA LEU A 213 -12.82 15.98 23.74
C LEU A 213 -12.60 16.03 22.22
N ILE A 214 -11.59 16.75 21.73
CA ILE A 214 -11.37 16.96 20.28
C ILE A 214 -11.24 15.63 19.52
N LEU A 215 -10.48 14.67 20.04
CA LEU A 215 -10.29 13.37 19.39
C LEU A 215 -11.59 12.57 19.31
N ASP A 216 -12.44 12.63 20.34
CA ASP A 216 -13.77 12.02 20.32
C ASP A 216 -14.67 12.68 19.26
N SER A 217 -14.63 14.02 19.15
CA SER A 217 -15.39 14.76 18.13
C SER A 217 -14.89 14.47 16.71
N MET A 218 -13.58 14.48 16.47
CA MET A 218 -12.99 14.17 15.16
C MET A 218 -13.34 12.73 14.72
N ALA A 219 -13.22 11.75 15.63
CA ALA A 219 -13.52 10.35 15.32
C ALA A 219 -15.02 10.10 15.13
N SER A 220 -15.88 10.64 16.01
CA SER A 220 -17.34 10.48 15.89
C SER A 220 -17.95 11.19 14.67
N GLN A 221 -17.30 12.24 14.16
CA GLN A 221 -17.67 12.91 12.90
C GLN A 221 -16.97 12.31 11.67
N GLY A 222 -16.15 11.26 11.83
CA GLY A 222 -15.48 10.57 10.73
C GLY A 222 -14.34 11.35 10.06
N LEU A 223 -13.81 12.38 10.73
CA LEU A 223 -12.67 13.19 10.26
C LEU A 223 -11.33 12.44 10.43
N ILE A 224 -11.26 11.54 11.41
CA ILE A 224 -10.15 10.59 11.62
C ILE A 224 -10.70 9.17 11.84
N ALA A 225 -9.92 8.16 11.45
CA ALA A 225 -10.33 6.75 11.52
C ALA A 225 -10.20 6.11 12.92
N SER A 226 -9.38 6.69 13.81
CA SER A 226 -9.19 6.27 15.20
C SER A 226 -8.83 7.47 16.07
N ARG A 227 -9.01 7.34 17.39
CA ARG A 227 -8.64 8.37 18.39
C ARG A 227 -7.16 8.27 18.73
N ALA A 228 -6.35 8.45 17.70
CA ALA A 228 -4.90 8.49 17.80
C ALA A 228 -4.35 9.78 17.20
N PHE A 229 -3.19 10.22 17.66
CA PHE A 229 -2.42 11.28 17.01
C PHE A 229 -0.92 11.04 17.21
N SER A 230 -0.09 11.77 16.45
CA SER A 230 1.36 11.73 16.64
C SER A 230 1.99 13.10 16.57
N LEU A 231 3.19 13.21 17.17
CA LEU A 231 3.85 14.46 17.49
C LEU A 231 5.33 14.43 17.05
N ASP A 232 5.72 15.43 16.26
CA ASP A 232 7.08 15.67 15.74
C ASP A 232 7.48 17.11 16.12
N LEU A 233 8.00 17.32 17.34
CA LEU A 233 8.30 18.68 17.83
C LEU A 233 9.55 19.32 17.20
N LYS A 234 10.46 18.50 16.65
CA LYS A 234 11.80 18.87 16.13
C LYS A 234 12.80 19.35 17.17
N ASN A 235 14.06 19.47 16.73
CA ASN A 235 15.13 20.07 17.54
C ASN A 235 14.79 21.52 17.93
N TYR A 236 15.33 21.96 19.06
CA TYR A 236 15.03 23.26 19.68
C TYR A 236 15.14 24.48 18.73
N ASP A 237 16.10 24.45 17.80
CA ASP A 237 16.38 25.55 16.88
C ASP A 237 15.49 25.55 15.59
N ASN A 238 14.54 24.61 15.45
CA ASN A 238 13.62 24.53 14.30
C ASN A 238 12.32 25.30 14.55
N ALA A 239 11.97 26.23 13.64
CA ALA A 239 10.77 27.07 13.75
C ALA A 239 9.42 26.31 13.68
N THR A 240 9.38 25.09 13.13
CA THR A 240 8.14 24.30 12.99
C THR A 240 8.34 22.80 13.20
N GLY A 241 7.45 22.20 13.99
CA GLY A 241 7.18 20.76 14.05
C GLY A 241 5.85 20.40 13.36
N SER A 242 5.24 19.28 13.75
CA SER A 242 3.86 18.95 13.35
C SER A 242 3.14 18.00 14.30
N ILE A 243 1.81 18.13 14.33
CA ILE A 243 0.86 17.18 14.93
C ILE A 243 0.08 16.49 13.79
N ILE A 244 -0.18 15.20 13.94
CA ILE A 244 -0.89 14.40 12.95
C ILE A 244 -2.04 13.64 13.62
N PHE A 245 -3.29 14.02 13.37
CA PHE A 245 -4.47 13.34 13.92
C PHE A 245 -4.85 12.16 13.02
N GLY A 246 -5.18 11.00 13.59
CA GLY A 246 -5.52 9.77 12.85
C GLY A 246 -4.37 9.10 12.09
N GLY A 247 -3.12 9.54 12.27
CA GLY A 247 -1.99 9.06 11.46
C GLY A 247 -0.60 9.42 12.00
N LEU A 248 0.43 9.03 11.25
CA LEU A 248 1.85 9.23 11.57
C LEU A 248 2.74 9.37 10.32
N ASP A 249 3.86 10.08 10.44
CA ASP A 249 4.89 10.21 9.40
C ASP A 249 6.15 9.42 9.77
N LYS A 250 6.38 8.31 9.04
CA LYS A 250 7.50 7.39 9.26
C LYS A 250 8.88 7.98 8.92
N LYS A 251 8.97 9.20 8.37
CA LYS A 251 10.24 9.88 8.07
C LYS A 251 10.75 10.75 9.22
N LYS A 252 10.01 10.83 10.31
CA LYS A 252 10.29 11.69 11.46
C LYS A 252 11.01 10.98 12.61
N PHE A 253 11.37 9.70 12.44
CA PHE A 253 11.99 8.90 13.49
C PHE A 253 12.89 7.77 12.98
N LEU A 254 13.67 7.18 13.90
CA LEU A 254 14.64 6.12 13.63
C LEU A 254 14.21 4.75 14.19
N GLY A 255 14.23 3.75 13.30
CA GLY A 255 13.89 2.36 13.60
C GLY A 255 12.40 2.14 13.85
N SER A 256 12.06 1.07 14.57
CA SER A 256 10.69 0.79 15.02
C SER A 256 10.21 1.81 16.06
N LEU A 257 8.91 2.08 16.06
CA LEU A 257 8.21 2.61 17.23
C LEU A 257 8.11 1.48 18.27
N GLN A 258 8.59 1.73 19.48
CA GLN A 258 8.41 0.84 20.62
C GLN A 258 7.05 1.11 21.26
N THR A 259 6.14 0.16 21.15
CA THR A 259 4.87 0.17 21.88
C THR A 259 5.12 0.07 23.38
N LEU A 260 4.49 0.96 24.14
CA LEU A 260 4.43 0.96 25.59
C LEU A 260 2.95 1.02 26.00
N PRO A 261 2.49 0.19 26.96
CA PRO A 261 1.16 0.35 27.53
C PRO A 261 1.07 1.68 28.29
N LEU A 262 -0.12 2.27 28.31
CA LEU A 262 -0.40 3.44 29.14
C LEU A 262 -0.89 3.01 30.52
N GLU A 263 -0.11 3.37 31.54
CA GLU A 263 -0.44 3.10 32.92
C GLU A 263 -1.44 4.14 33.47
N SER A 264 -2.16 3.78 34.53
CA SER A 264 -3.08 4.69 35.23
C SER A 264 -2.86 4.60 36.74
N PRO A 265 -1.77 5.23 37.25
CA PRO A 265 -1.32 5.04 38.62
C PRO A 265 -2.35 5.54 39.66
N GLN A 266 -2.40 4.83 40.78
CA GLN A 266 -3.02 5.32 42.01
C GLN A 266 -2.05 6.29 42.68
N MET A 267 -2.47 7.53 42.88
CA MET A 267 -1.64 8.60 43.42
C MET A 267 -2.26 9.23 44.67
N SER A 268 -1.45 9.57 45.67
CA SER A 268 -1.84 10.47 46.76
C SER A 268 -1.27 11.87 46.56
N ALA A 269 -2.02 12.89 46.96
CA ALA A 269 -1.70 14.30 46.71
C ALA A 269 -0.89 14.91 47.87
N GLY A 270 0.39 14.55 47.99
CA GLY A 270 1.34 15.00 49.04
C GLY A 270 1.72 16.49 49.05
N ALA A 271 0.82 17.38 48.60
CA ALA A 271 0.89 18.85 48.74
C ALA A 271 -0.45 19.55 48.42
N TYR A 272 -1.33 18.94 47.60
CA TYR A 272 -2.52 19.58 47.02
C TYR A 272 -3.87 19.07 47.56
N GLY A 273 -3.87 18.12 48.51
CA GLY A 273 -5.06 17.68 49.24
C GLY A 273 -5.31 18.50 50.51
N ASP A 274 -6.50 18.36 51.12
CA ASP A 274 -6.95 19.14 52.29
C ASP A 274 -6.38 18.67 53.65
N GLY A 275 -5.35 17.82 53.63
CA GLY A 275 -4.78 17.14 54.81
C GLY A 275 -5.36 15.74 55.07
N SER A 276 -6.15 15.19 54.14
CA SER A 276 -6.57 13.78 54.14
C SER A 276 -5.55 12.87 53.43
N ASP A 277 -4.50 12.46 54.15
CA ASP A 277 -3.38 11.64 53.62
C ASP A 277 -3.78 10.25 53.04
N ASP A 278 -5.04 9.82 53.18
CA ASP A 278 -5.53 8.49 52.81
C ASP A 278 -6.26 8.41 51.44
N GLU A 279 -6.71 9.51 50.83
CA GLU A 279 -7.42 9.43 49.54
C GLU A 279 -6.45 9.28 48.35
N LYS A 280 -6.41 8.05 47.80
CA LYS A 280 -5.74 7.75 46.52
C LYS A 280 -6.71 7.87 45.36
N TYR A 281 -6.28 8.54 44.29
CA TYR A 281 -7.05 8.70 43.06
C TYR A 281 -6.31 8.09 41.86
N THR A 282 -7.07 7.56 40.90
CA THR A 282 -6.53 7.16 39.59
C THR A 282 -6.22 8.40 38.78
N ASN A 283 -5.00 8.51 38.23
CA ASN A 283 -4.70 9.55 37.24
C ASN A 283 -4.57 8.92 35.84
N HIS A 284 -5.51 9.23 34.96
CA HIS A 284 -5.47 8.84 33.55
C HIS A 284 -4.71 9.90 32.74
N GLY A 285 -3.41 9.68 32.56
CA GLY A 285 -2.55 10.48 31.68
C GLY A 285 -1.59 9.57 30.90
N TYR A 286 -0.66 10.15 30.14
CA TYR A 286 0.31 9.40 29.35
C TYR A 286 1.47 8.84 30.19
N PHE A 287 1.17 8.05 31.22
CA PHE A 287 2.16 7.40 32.06
C PHE A 287 2.75 6.17 31.36
N VAL A 288 4.08 6.12 31.27
CA VAL A 288 4.85 5.02 30.69
C VAL A 288 5.96 4.58 31.66
N THR A 289 6.32 3.29 31.62
CA THR A 289 7.40 2.75 32.46
C THR A 289 8.79 3.00 31.85
N VAL A 290 9.60 3.80 32.53
CA VAL A 290 11.02 4.00 32.27
C VAL A 290 11.82 2.94 33.04
N GLN A 291 12.74 2.25 32.36
CA GLN A 291 13.60 1.19 32.90
C GLN A 291 14.93 1.74 33.46
N SER A 292 15.46 2.81 32.86
CA SER A 292 16.59 3.55 33.39
C SER A 292 16.65 4.99 32.87
N LEU A 293 17.27 5.86 33.65
CA LEU A 293 17.75 7.18 33.25
C LEU A 293 19.26 7.21 33.47
N SER A 294 20.03 7.47 32.40
CA SER A 294 21.49 7.57 32.47
C SER A 294 22.02 8.70 31.60
N MET A 295 23.23 9.19 31.85
CA MET A 295 23.86 10.22 31.02
C MET A 295 25.26 9.82 30.58
N THR A 296 25.55 10.00 29.30
CA THR A 296 26.92 10.05 28.78
C THR A 296 27.45 11.47 28.97
N LYS A 297 28.41 11.66 29.87
CA LYS A 297 28.89 12.98 30.32
C LYS A 297 29.76 13.66 29.24
N PRO A 298 29.91 15.00 29.25
CA PRO A 298 30.72 15.70 28.25
C PRO A 298 32.18 15.20 28.27
N ASN A 299 32.67 14.73 27.11
CA ASN A 299 33.99 14.08 26.92
C ASN A 299 34.17 12.69 27.56
N ASP A 300 33.13 12.07 28.11
CA ASP A 300 33.13 10.66 28.50
C ASP A 300 32.73 9.77 27.29
N THR A 301 32.96 8.47 27.42
CA THR A 301 32.50 7.42 26.48
C THR A 301 31.63 6.36 27.18
N SER A 302 31.42 6.50 28.48
CA SER A 302 30.58 5.66 29.32
C SER A 302 29.38 6.44 29.87
N SER A 303 28.25 5.75 30.07
CA SER A 303 27.07 6.33 30.70
C SER A 303 27.00 6.00 32.20
N SER A 304 26.51 6.95 33.00
CA SER A 304 26.24 6.77 34.44
C SER A 304 24.72 6.75 34.68
N LYS A 305 24.20 5.74 35.37
CA LYS A 305 22.78 5.60 35.73
C LYS A 305 22.44 6.38 37.01
N TYR A 306 21.29 7.06 37.05
CA TYR A 306 20.83 7.87 38.19
C TYR A 306 19.77 7.21 39.06
N ASP A 307 18.85 6.44 38.47
CA ASP A 307 17.85 5.67 39.21
C ASP A 307 18.39 4.31 39.69
N GLN A 308 17.63 3.65 40.57
CA GLN A 308 17.94 2.29 41.03
C GLN A 308 16.99 1.29 40.36
N ASP A 309 15.69 1.51 40.49
CA ASP A 309 14.60 0.71 39.91
C ASP A 309 13.77 1.49 38.88
N SER A 310 13.06 0.76 38.01
CA SER A 310 12.16 1.32 37.00
C SER A 310 11.03 2.17 37.60
N PHE A 311 10.69 3.29 36.96
CA PHE A 311 9.72 4.27 37.45
C PHE A 311 8.68 4.65 36.39
N LEU A 312 7.61 5.34 36.80
CA LEU A 312 6.60 5.90 35.89
C LEU A 312 6.91 7.36 35.58
N ALA A 313 6.88 7.71 34.29
CA ALA A 313 6.96 9.10 33.83
C ALA A 313 5.78 9.44 32.93
N VAL A 314 5.27 10.68 32.99
CA VAL A 314 4.25 11.19 32.07
C VAL A 314 4.88 11.92 30.89
N LEU A 315 4.31 11.73 29.70
CA LEU A 315 4.73 12.38 28.45
C LEU A 315 3.95 13.68 28.21
N ASP A 316 4.61 14.81 28.32
CA ASP A 316 3.97 16.12 28.46
C ASP A 316 4.61 17.19 27.53
N SER A 317 3.85 17.70 26.58
CA SER A 317 4.27 18.79 25.67
C SER A 317 3.98 20.19 26.20
N GLY A 318 3.16 20.32 27.25
CA GLY A 318 2.92 21.58 27.97
C GLY A 318 4.03 21.91 28.99
N THR A 319 4.77 20.90 29.47
CA THR A 319 5.94 21.07 30.34
C THR A 319 7.22 21.35 29.54
N SER A 320 8.00 22.35 29.99
CA SER A 320 9.18 22.89 29.26
C SER A 320 10.53 22.20 29.56
N ALA A 321 10.57 21.30 30.56
CA ALA A 321 11.78 20.62 31.03
C ALA A 321 11.55 19.12 31.27
N ILE A 322 12.62 18.33 31.41
CA ILE A 322 12.54 17.01 32.04
C ILE A 322 12.55 17.22 33.56
N LEU A 323 11.61 16.61 34.28
CA LEU A 323 11.44 16.87 35.71
C LEU A 323 11.55 15.58 36.52
N THR A 324 12.37 15.65 37.57
CA THR A 324 12.75 14.53 38.43
C THR A 324 12.35 14.76 39.89
N PRO A 325 12.31 13.71 40.73
CA PRO A 325 12.33 13.86 42.18
C PRO A 325 13.59 14.59 42.67
N GLU A 326 13.48 15.18 43.86
CA GLU A 326 14.47 16.08 44.47
C GLU A 326 15.92 15.55 44.44
N GLY A 327 16.85 16.37 43.98
CA GLY A 327 18.29 16.10 44.02
C GLY A 327 18.83 15.16 42.92
N MET A 328 17.98 14.65 42.03
CA MET A 328 18.45 14.00 40.79
C MET A 328 18.90 15.04 39.76
N SER A 329 18.18 16.15 39.61
CA SER A 329 18.59 17.24 38.71
C SER A 329 19.92 17.86 39.12
N SER A 330 20.19 17.99 40.42
CA SER A 330 21.49 18.42 40.97
C SER A 330 22.65 17.51 40.56
N GLN A 331 22.45 16.19 40.52
CA GLN A 331 23.49 15.25 40.09
C GLN A 331 23.78 15.42 38.59
N ILE A 332 22.73 15.53 37.77
CA ILE A 332 22.85 15.78 36.33
C ILE A 332 23.54 17.14 36.08
N CYS A 333 23.21 18.18 36.84
CA CYS A 333 23.85 19.50 36.78
C CYS A 333 25.37 19.43 37.00
N ASN A 334 25.80 18.78 38.08
CA ASN A 334 27.23 18.61 38.38
C ASN A 334 27.93 17.78 37.28
N ASP A 335 27.27 16.76 36.74
CA ASP A 335 27.82 15.87 35.72
C ASP A 335 27.93 16.48 34.31
N VAL A 336 27.21 17.57 34.02
CA VAL A 336 27.44 18.41 32.82
C VAL A 336 28.42 19.57 33.07
N GLY A 337 29.03 19.65 34.25
CA GLY A 337 29.94 20.73 34.63
C GLY A 337 29.23 22.06 34.94
N GLY A 338 27.95 22.00 35.32
CA GLY A 338 27.12 23.16 35.63
C GLY A 338 27.32 23.70 37.05
N THR A 339 26.72 24.87 37.29
CA THR A 339 26.62 25.52 38.60
C THR A 339 25.15 25.83 38.88
N GLU A 340 24.63 25.31 39.99
CA GLU A 340 23.30 25.63 40.48
C GLU A 340 23.25 27.08 41.00
N MET A 341 22.18 27.79 40.65
CA MET A 341 21.84 29.08 41.21
C MET A 341 20.39 29.05 41.70
N THR A 342 20.13 29.67 42.86
CA THR A 342 18.78 29.77 43.43
C THR A 342 18.33 31.22 43.41
N GLN A 343 17.21 31.51 42.75
CA GLN A 343 16.63 32.85 42.66
C GLN A 343 15.12 32.76 42.88
N SER A 344 14.58 33.65 43.71
CA SER A 344 13.14 33.74 44.03
C SER A 344 12.48 32.42 44.49
N GLY A 345 13.26 31.50 45.07
CA GLY A 345 12.78 30.19 45.54
C GLY A 345 12.86 29.06 44.50
N SER A 346 13.22 29.35 43.25
CA SER A 346 13.51 28.35 42.22
C SER A 346 15.02 28.12 42.11
N SER A 347 15.44 26.85 42.01
CA SER A 347 16.83 26.47 41.69
C SER A 347 16.93 26.07 40.22
N PHE A 348 17.97 26.55 39.54
CA PHE A 348 18.25 26.22 38.15
C PHE A 348 19.75 26.05 37.91
N CYS A 349 20.11 25.14 37.01
CA CYS A 349 21.49 24.85 36.68
C CYS A 349 21.94 25.65 35.46
N THR A 350 23.04 26.39 35.59
CA THR A 350 23.72 27.07 34.48
C THR A 350 24.94 26.29 34.02
N VAL A 351 25.20 26.24 32.72
CA VAL A 351 26.35 25.52 32.12
C VAL A 351 27.15 26.40 31.16
N PRO A 352 28.43 26.06 30.88
CA PRO A 352 29.16 26.60 29.74
C PRO A 352 28.43 26.25 28.43
N CYS A 353 28.10 27.25 27.62
CA CYS A 353 27.28 27.05 26.41
C CYS A 353 27.94 26.18 25.33
N ASP A 354 29.27 25.99 25.34
CA ASP A 354 29.96 25.10 24.42
C ASP A 354 29.61 23.61 24.68
N VAL A 355 29.15 23.25 25.89
CA VAL A 355 28.68 21.90 26.23
C VAL A 355 27.49 21.45 25.35
N LYS A 356 26.65 22.39 24.87
CA LYS A 356 25.57 22.11 23.90
C LYS A 356 26.07 21.37 22.64
N ASN A 357 27.32 21.64 22.24
CA ASN A 357 27.93 21.12 21.02
C ASN A 357 28.80 19.87 21.25
N GLN A 358 28.92 19.37 22.49
CA GLN A 358 29.76 18.22 22.82
C GLN A 358 29.00 16.89 22.62
N PRO A 359 29.69 15.78 22.29
CA PRO A 359 29.05 14.48 22.22
C PRO A 359 28.64 14.01 23.63
N GLY A 360 27.41 13.52 23.75
CA GLY A 360 26.82 13.06 25.00
C GLY A 360 25.30 13.27 25.00
N GLY A 361 24.70 13.17 26.18
CA GLY A 361 23.26 13.36 26.36
C GLY A 361 22.64 12.42 27.40
N LEU A 362 21.38 12.70 27.71
CA LEU A 362 20.56 11.98 28.68
C LEU A 362 19.79 10.85 27.97
N ASP A 363 20.08 9.61 28.32
CA ASP A 363 19.47 8.39 27.81
C ASP A 363 18.30 7.96 28.70
N VAL A 364 17.11 7.93 28.12
CA VAL A 364 15.88 7.39 28.73
C VAL A 364 15.62 6.01 28.13
N GLU A 365 15.71 4.97 28.95
CA GLU A 365 15.48 3.58 28.55
C GLU A 365 14.04 3.17 28.84
N PHE A 366 13.37 2.60 27.84
CA PHE A 366 12.09 1.92 27.94
C PHE A 366 12.27 0.43 27.59
N GLN A 367 11.24 -0.39 27.81
CA GLN A 367 11.29 -1.82 27.47
C GLN A 367 11.60 -2.03 25.98
N GLY A 368 12.86 -2.39 25.67
CA GLY A 368 13.33 -2.66 24.30
C GLY A 368 13.79 -1.44 23.49
N LYS A 369 13.81 -0.22 24.04
CA LYS A 369 14.18 1.00 23.30
C LYS A 369 14.78 2.07 24.21
N THR A 370 15.97 2.55 23.89
CA THR A 370 16.54 3.77 24.47
C THR A 370 16.28 4.97 23.56
N ILE A 371 15.95 6.12 24.16
CA ILE A 371 15.84 7.42 23.50
C ILE A 371 16.90 8.34 24.11
N ARG A 372 17.76 8.92 23.27
CA ARG A 372 18.81 9.86 23.67
C ARG A 372 18.36 11.30 23.47
N VAL A 373 18.27 12.06 24.55
CA VAL A 373 18.18 13.51 24.54
C VAL A 373 19.59 14.08 24.46
N ALA A 374 20.05 14.36 23.24
CA ALA A 374 21.35 14.97 22.99
C ALA A 374 21.43 16.37 23.63
N PHE A 375 22.64 16.82 23.98
CA PHE A 375 22.86 18.11 24.64
C PHE A 375 22.27 19.31 23.88
N GLU A 376 22.26 19.27 22.55
CA GLU A 376 21.58 20.28 21.70
C GLU A 376 20.09 20.50 22.02
N ASN A 377 19.39 19.48 22.53
CA ASN A 377 17.99 19.54 22.93
C ASN A 377 17.80 19.68 24.45
N LEU A 378 18.86 19.46 25.24
CA LEU A 378 18.85 19.48 26.71
C LEU A 378 19.20 20.86 27.30
N PHE A 379 19.67 21.83 26.51
CA PHE A 379 20.07 23.16 26.98
C PHE A 379 19.28 24.30 26.33
N THR A 380 18.87 25.27 27.15
CA THR A 380 18.18 26.50 26.75
C THR A 380 19.13 27.68 26.85
N GLU A 381 19.53 28.24 25.71
CA GLU A 381 20.29 29.49 25.60
C GLU A 381 19.40 30.73 25.84
N VAL A 382 19.85 31.67 26.67
CA VAL A 382 19.24 33.00 26.87
C VAL A 382 20.31 34.08 26.76
N GLU A 383 20.04 35.15 26.02
CA GLU A 383 20.90 36.35 25.98
C GLU A 383 20.34 37.43 26.89
N GLN A 384 21.17 37.99 27.77
CA GLN A 384 20.79 39.07 28.69
C GLN A 384 21.97 40.04 28.85
N ASP A 385 21.71 41.34 28.69
CA ASP A 385 22.70 42.43 28.80
C ASP A 385 24.00 42.24 27.99
N GLY A 386 23.93 41.49 26.89
CA GLY A 386 25.06 41.17 26.02
C GLY A 386 25.88 39.93 26.43
N TYR A 387 25.38 39.13 27.39
CA TYR A 387 25.94 37.84 27.80
C TYR A 387 24.98 36.71 27.45
N THR A 388 25.52 35.59 26.95
CA THR A 388 24.75 34.37 26.70
C THR A 388 24.90 33.40 27.87
N PHE A 389 23.79 33.01 28.47
CA PHE A 389 23.69 31.99 29.52
C PHE A 389 23.03 30.74 28.97
N CYS A 390 23.47 29.55 29.41
CA CYS A 390 22.83 28.29 29.03
C CYS A 390 22.29 27.58 30.27
N PHE A 391 21.00 27.28 30.26
CA PHE A 391 20.29 26.61 31.34
C PHE A 391 20.05 25.14 31.00
N LEU A 392 20.23 24.24 31.97
CA LEU A 392 19.86 22.83 31.85
C LEU A 392 18.32 22.70 31.82
N GLY A 393 17.79 22.05 30.78
CA GLY A 393 16.39 21.67 30.65
C GLY A 393 15.99 20.46 31.50
N VAL A 394 16.60 20.32 32.68
CA VAL A 394 16.31 19.31 33.69
C VAL A 394 16.22 20.00 35.04
N GLY A 395 15.14 19.73 35.79
CA GLY A 395 14.90 20.32 37.11
C GLY A 395 14.12 19.38 38.02
N ASP A 396 13.86 19.80 39.25
CA ASP A 396 13.06 19.01 40.19
C ASP A 396 11.57 19.35 40.08
N THR A 397 10.69 18.38 40.36
CA THR A 397 9.22 18.57 40.29
C THR A 397 8.65 19.47 41.37
N GLY A 398 9.41 19.79 42.42
CA GLY A 398 8.98 20.63 43.55
C GLY A 398 7.86 20.06 44.44
N VAL A 399 7.32 18.88 44.11
CA VAL A 399 6.09 18.32 44.72
C VAL A 399 6.28 16.85 45.08
N ALA A 400 6.21 16.55 46.37
CA ALA A 400 6.22 15.19 46.88
C ALA A 400 4.95 14.42 46.44
N THR A 401 5.14 13.25 45.82
CA THR A 401 4.07 12.38 45.34
C THR A 401 4.40 10.91 45.60
N ASP A 402 3.38 10.09 45.88
CA ASP A 402 3.50 8.63 45.99
C ASP A 402 2.61 7.95 44.92
N PRO A 403 3.19 7.20 43.96
CA PRO A 403 4.62 7.07 43.69
C PRO A 403 5.25 8.40 43.20
N PRO A 404 6.60 8.56 43.26
CA PRO A 404 7.26 9.78 42.80
C PRO A 404 7.00 10.07 41.32
N THR A 405 6.50 11.28 41.03
CA THR A 405 6.22 11.72 39.66
C THR A 405 7.51 12.09 38.93
N TYR A 406 7.69 11.55 37.73
CA TYR A 406 8.64 12.04 36.73
C TYR A 406 7.86 12.62 35.54
N ILE A 407 8.39 13.67 34.89
CA ILE A 407 7.77 14.28 33.70
C ILE A 407 8.81 14.34 32.59
N LEU A 408 8.53 13.63 31.50
CA LEU A 408 9.32 13.69 30.28
C LEU A 408 8.72 14.77 29.39
N GLY A 409 9.09 16.02 29.73
CA GLY A 409 8.60 17.21 29.07
C GLY A 409 9.11 17.40 27.64
N SER A 410 8.95 18.61 27.11
CA SER A 410 9.34 18.95 25.75
C SER A 410 10.81 18.61 25.36
N PRO A 411 11.86 18.64 26.22
CA PRO A 411 13.20 18.22 25.81
C PRO A 411 13.26 16.75 25.41
N PHE A 412 12.48 15.90 26.08
CA PHE A 412 12.30 14.51 25.68
C PHE A 412 11.48 14.39 24.39
N LEU A 413 10.35 15.11 24.28
CA LEU A 413 9.47 15.06 23.10
C LEU A 413 10.04 15.76 21.85
N ARG A 414 11.16 16.49 21.96
CA ARG A 414 12.02 16.88 20.82
C ARG A 414 12.88 15.72 20.33
N ALA A 415 13.37 14.89 21.25
CA ALA A 415 14.19 13.71 20.97
C ALA A 415 13.39 12.44 20.68
N ALA A 416 12.10 12.41 21.00
CA ALA A 416 11.17 11.30 20.79
C ALA A 416 10.05 11.69 19.82
N TYR A 417 9.87 10.90 18.76
CA TYR A 417 8.61 10.90 18.03
C TYR A 417 7.63 10.01 18.77
N ALA A 418 6.48 10.57 19.14
CA ALA A 418 5.45 9.89 19.92
C ALA A 418 4.17 9.72 19.10
N VAL A 419 3.59 8.52 19.15
CA VAL A 419 2.23 8.24 18.69
C VAL A 419 1.40 7.88 19.91
N PHE A 420 0.33 8.63 20.16
CA PHE A 420 -0.60 8.43 21.27
C PHE A 420 -1.87 7.77 20.73
N ASP A 421 -2.26 6.62 21.27
CA ASP A 421 -3.41 5.83 20.83
C ASP A 421 -4.38 5.57 22.00
N TRP A 422 -5.55 6.22 21.98
CA TRP A 422 -6.58 6.07 23.02
C TRP A 422 -7.42 4.81 22.86
N ASP A 423 -7.53 4.28 21.64
CA ASP A 423 -8.37 3.12 21.36
C ASP A 423 -7.69 1.82 21.78
N ASN A 424 -6.35 1.79 21.74
CA ASN A 424 -5.51 0.70 22.24
C ASN A 424 -4.83 0.99 23.60
N GLN A 425 -5.01 2.18 24.16
CA GLN A 425 -4.39 2.66 25.41
C GLN A 425 -2.87 2.47 25.44
N GLN A 426 -2.20 2.96 24.39
CA GLN A 426 -0.78 2.78 24.14
C GLN A 426 -0.12 4.10 23.72
N VAL A 427 1.18 4.20 23.98
CA VAL A 427 2.05 5.15 23.28
C VAL A 427 3.15 4.38 22.58
N HIS A 428 3.47 4.79 21.35
CA HIS A 428 4.54 4.20 20.56
C HIS A 428 5.66 5.23 20.37
N LEU A 429 6.87 4.92 20.86
CA LEU A 429 8.01 5.86 20.89
C LEU A 429 9.15 5.43 19.96
N ALA A 430 9.71 6.37 19.21
CA ALA A 430 10.98 6.20 18.51
C ALA A 430 11.86 7.44 18.64
N GLN A 431 13.17 7.30 18.44
CA GLN A 431 14.09 8.44 18.42
C GLN A 431 13.71 9.36 17.26
N ALA A 432 13.39 10.62 17.54
CA ALA A 432 13.07 11.62 16.53
C ALA A 432 14.28 11.88 15.62
N SER A 433 14.02 12.09 14.33
CA SER A 433 15.02 12.46 13.32
C SER A 433 14.34 12.90 12.04
N ASP A 434 14.69 14.08 11.49
CA ASP A 434 14.13 14.52 10.20
C ASP A 434 14.89 13.91 9.02
N CYS A 435 14.59 12.64 8.72
CA CYS A 435 15.33 11.81 7.73
C CYS A 435 15.13 12.24 6.26
N GLY A 436 14.48 13.38 6.02
CA GLY A 436 14.10 13.86 4.70
C GLY A 436 13.18 12.88 3.95
N SER A 437 13.10 13.04 2.62
CA SER A 437 12.34 12.16 1.74
C SER A 437 13.13 10.91 1.33
N ASN A 438 13.56 10.11 2.31
CA ASN A 438 14.21 8.82 2.05
C ASN A 438 13.19 7.80 1.53
N VAL A 439 13.31 7.44 0.25
CA VAL A 439 12.47 6.50 -0.47
C VAL A 439 13.33 5.82 -1.53
N VAL A 440 12.97 4.59 -1.89
CA VAL A 440 13.33 3.99 -3.16
C VAL A 440 12.08 3.24 -3.68
N ALA A 441 11.41 3.75 -4.71
CA ALA A 441 10.23 3.10 -5.33
C ALA A 441 10.53 1.65 -5.72
N ILE A 442 9.76 0.60 -5.38
CA ILE A 442 9.04 -0.50 -6.10
C ILE A 442 7.99 -0.04 -7.11
N GLY A 443 7.54 -1.00 -7.89
CA GLY A 443 6.22 -1.21 -8.41
C GLY A 443 6.33 -2.11 -9.63
N THR A 444 5.28 -2.28 -10.41
CA THR A 444 3.88 -2.05 -9.98
C THR A 444 3.55 -3.05 -8.86
N GLY A 445 2.33 -3.11 -8.35
CA GLY A 445 1.86 -4.27 -7.62
C GLY A 445 1.74 -5.53 -8.49
N GLY A 446 2.11 -5.46 -9.77
CA GLY A 446 2.25 -6.59 -10.69
C GLY A 446 2.96 -7.79 -10.07
N THR A 447 2.47 -8.97 -10.38
CA THR A 447 2.79 -10.26 -9.74
C THR A 447 4.30 -10.52 -9.54
N ALA A 448 5.13 -10.21 -10.53
CA ALA A 448 6.59 -10.37 -10.44
C ALA A 448 7.26 -9.39 -9.45
N ALA A 449 6.78 -8.14 -9.35
CA ALA A 449 7.34 -7.13 -8.45
C ALA A 449 7.09 -7.42 -6.98
N CYS A 450 5.91 -7.98 -6.65
CA CYS A 450 5.62 -8.46 -5.30
C CYS A 450 6.64 -9.51 -4.85
N VAL A 451 7.00 -10.45 -5.74
CA VAL A 451 8.04 -11.46 -5.49
C VAL A 451 9.41 -10.79 -5.30
N VAL A 452 9.81 -9.89 -6.21
CA VAL A 452 11.10 -9.18 -6.16
C VAL A 452 11.25 -8.39 -4.86
N ALA A 453 10.28 -7.53 -4.52
CA ALA A 453 10.31 -6.75 -3.28
C ALA A 453 10.28 -7.64 -2.04
N GLY A 454 9.39 -8.65 -2.01
CA GLY A 454 9.28 -9.56 -0.86
C GLY A 454 10.56 -10.35 -0.62
N ARG A 455 11.20 -10.89 -1.66
CA ARG A 455 12.46 -11.65 -1.54
C ARG A 455 13.66 -10.79 -1.16
N LEU A 456 13.70 -9.53 -1.61
CA LEU A 456 14.83 -8.64 -1.33
C LEU A 456 14.72 -8.00 0.07
N ALA A 457 13.51 -7.72 0.56
CA ALA A 457 13.28 -7.43 1.97
C ALA A 457 13.67 -8.63 2.87
N GLU A 458 13.33 -9.86 2.46
CA GLU A 458 13.69 -11.08 3.19
C GLU A 458 15.21 -11.28 3.32
N ALA A 459 15.96 -10.94 2.25
CA ALA A 459 17.40 -11.10 2.19
C ALA A 459 18.15 -10.12 3.11
N ASP A 460 17.67 -8.87 3.22
CA ASP A 460 18.29 -7.78 3.97
C ASP A 460 17.21 -6.78 4.46
N PRO A 461 16.87 -6.77 5.76
CA PRO A 461 15.88 -5.84 6.34
C PRO A 461 16.26 -4.35 6.28
N GLU A 462 17.51 -4.00 6.01
CA GLU A 462 17.95 -2.60 5.85
C GLU A 462 17.68 -2.05 4.43
N LEU A 463 17.18 -2.90 3.51
CA LEU A 463 16.71 -2.50 2.19
C LEU A 463 15.38 -1.74 2.24
N SER A 464 15.42 -0.40 2.08
CA SER A 464 14.24 0.47 1.92
C SER A 464 13.56 0.40 0.55
N ILE A 465 12.48 -0.38 0.45
CA ILE A 465 11.78 -0.80 -0.79
C ILE A 465 10.33 -0.24 -0.78
N LEU A 466 9.91 0.59 -1.75
CA LEU A 466 8.55 1.17 -1.81
C LEU A 466 7.70 0.69 -2.99
N VAL A 467 6.98 -0.44 -2.90
CA VAL A 467 6.05 -0.93 -3.94
C VAL A 467 5.00 0.13 -4.31
N ILE A 468 5.25 0.96 -5.33
CA ILE A 468 4.23 1.85 -5.87
C ILE A 468 3.25 0.98 -6.70
N GLU A 469 1.96 1.28 -6.70
CA GLU A 469 0.92 0.66 -7.53
C GLU A 469 -0.09 1.74 -7.93
N GLY A 470 -0.60 1.72 -9.16
CA GLY A 470 -1.60 2.70 -9.62
C GLY A 470 -3.05 2.32 -9.26
N GLY A 471 -3.31 1.03 -9.06
CA GLY A 471 -4.53 0.48 -8.44
C GLY A 471 -4.56 0.61 -6.92
N GLN A 472 -5.63 0.11 -6.29
CA GLN A 472 -5.77 0.07 -4.83
C GLN A 472 -5.01 -1.13 -4.22
N ASP A 473 -4.84 -1.08 -2.89
CA ASP A 473 -4.45 -2.26 -2.09
C ASP A 473 -5.48 -3.40 -2.26
N ASN A 474 -5.01 -4.64 -2.14
CA ASN A 474 -5.82 -5.84 -2.22
C ASN A 474 -6.01 -6.56 -0.85
N PHE A 475 -5.38 -6.07 0.24
CA PHE A 475 -5.36 -6.76 1.52
C PHE A 475 -6.77 -7.07 2.06
N ASN A 476 -7.08 -8.36 2.24
CA ASN A 476 -8.38 -8.87 2.69
C ASN A 476 -9.61 -8.43 1.85
N VAL A 477 -9.43 -7.86 0.65
CA VAL A 477 -10.54 -7.43 -0.22
C VAL A 477 -11.41 -8.64 -0.62
N PRO A 478 -12.74 -8.65 -0.33
CA PRO A 478 -13.53 -9.89 -0.39
C PRO A 478 -13.55 -10.63 -1.73
N ASN A 479 -13.57 -9.93 -2.87
CA ASN A 479 -13.60 -10.57 -4.19
C ASN A 479 -12.21 -11.02 -4.68
N VAL A 480 -11.13 -10.44 -4.15
CA VAL A 480 -9.77 -10.96 -4.32
C VAL A 480 -9.61 -12.26 -3.54
N VAL A 481 -9.86 -12.26 -2.23
CA VAL A 481 -9.50 -13.40 -1.36
C VAL A 481 -10.41 -14.62 -1.47
N ASN A 482 -11.62 -14.49 -2.04
CA ASN A 482 -12.58 -15.58 -2.25
C ASN A 482 -12.62 -15.96 -3.75
N PRO A 483 -11.95 -17.05 -4.18
CA PRO A 483 -11.83 -17.48 -5.57
C PRO A 483 -13.06 -17.29 -6.46
N VAL A 484 -14.26 -17.68 -6.03
CA VAL A 484 -15.45 -17.73 -6.91
C VAL A 484 -15.91 -16.36 -7.44
N LEU A 485 -15.50 -15.28 -6.78
CA LEU A 485 -15.91 -13.91 -7.12
C LEU A 485 -15.03 -13.26 -8.20
N PHE A 486 -14.08 -14.01 -8.81
CA PHE A 486 -13.12 -13.48 -9.78
C PHE A 486 -13.74 -12.75 -10.98
N TYR A 487 -14.97 -13.11 -11.38
CA TYR A 487 -15.69 -12.46 -12.49
C TYR A 487 -15.94 -10.96 -12.23
N GLN A 488 -16.00 -10.54 -10.96
CA GLN A 488 -16.22 -9.14 -10.59
C GLN A 488 -15.10 -8.21 -11.04
N HIS A 489 -13.89 -8.73 -11.25
CA HIS A 489 -12.76 -7.91 -11.71
C HIS A 489 -12.92 -7.42 -13.15
N LEU A 490 -13.82 -8.04 -13.94
CA LEU A 490 -14.14 -7.66 -15.32
C LEU A 490 -15.47 -6.90 -15.46
N LEU A 491 -16.19 -6.62 -14.35
CA LEU A 491 -17.41 -5.82 -14.41
C LEU A 491 -17.10 -4.35 -14.79
N PRO A 492 -17.97 -3.66 -15.56
CA PRO A 492 -17.73 -2.28 -16.01
C PRO A 492 -17.57 -1.23 -14.89
N THR A 493 -17.96 -1.55 -13.66
CA THR A 493 -17.80 -0.72 -12.45
C THR A 493 -16.51 -1.02 -11.69
N SER A 494 -15.78 -2.08 -12.04
CA SER A 494 -14.59 -2.53 -11.33
C SER A 494 -13.36 -1.72 -11.71
N LYS A 495 -12.63 -1.26 -10.70
CA LYS A 495 -11.34 -0.55 -10.87
C LYS A 495 -10.12 -1.46 -10.62
N THR A 496 -10.35 -2.76 -10.45
CA THR A 496 -9.29 -3.75 -10.18
C THR A 496 -8.60 -4.29 -11.43
N ALA A 497 -9.08 -3.89 -12.62
CA ALA A 497 -8.49 -4.22 -13.92
C ALA A 497 -8.26 -2.96 -14.77
N LEU A 498 -7.17 -2.95 -15.54
CA LEU A 498 -6.88 -1.99 -16.60
C LEU A 498 -7.39 -2.54 -17.94
N PHE A 499 -8.00 -1.71 -18.78
CA PHE A 499 -8.60 -2.15 -20.05
C PHE A 499 -7.90 -1.50 -21.25
N TYR A 500 -6.90 -2.18 -21.81
CA TYR A 500 -6.15 -1.68 -22.96
C TYR A 500 -6.96 -1.87 -24.25
N LYS A 501 -7.35 -0.76 -24.90
CA LYS A 501 -8.10 -0.79 -26.15
C LYS A 501 -7.15 -0.80 -27.35
N ALA A 502 -7.25 -1.82 -28.20
CA ALA A 502 -6.52 -1.91 -29.45
C ALA A 502 -7.28 -1.21 -30.60
N LYS A 503 -6.57 -0.88 -31.67
CA LYS A 503 -7.14 -0.37 -32.92
C LYS A 503 -8.02 -1.43 -33.61
N ALA A 504 -8.85 -0.98 -34.56
CA ALA A 504 -9.65 -1.87 -35.39
C ALA A 504 -8.77 -2.72 -36.31
N SER A 505 -9.09 -4.01 -36.47
CA SER A 505 -8.33 -4.93 -37.34
C SER A 505 -9.23 -5.70 -38.30
N GLU A 506 -8.88 -5.68 -39.59
CA GLU A 506 -9.60 -6.44 -40.63
C GLU A 506 -9.52 -7.96 -40.40
N HIS A 507 -8.39 -8.44 -39.86
CA HIS A 507 -8.19 -9.83 -39.44
C HIS A 507 -9.18 -10.27 -38.35
N LEU A 508 -9.81 -9.31 -37.65
CA LEU A 508 -10.80 -9.46 -36.59
C LEU A 508 -12.17 -8.89 -36.99
N ALA A 509 -12.52 -8.97 -38.29
CA ALA A 509 -13.78 -8.49 -38.84
C ALA A 509 -14.07 -6.98 -38.58
N GLY A 510 -13.01 -6.17 -38.44
CA GLY A 510 -13.08 -4.73 -38.26
C GLY A 510 -13.32 -4.26 -36.82
N ARG A 511 -13.36 -5.17 -35.83
CA ARG A 511 -13.59 -4.79 -34.42
C ARG A 511 -12.31 -4.29 -33.74
N GLU A 512 -12.51 -3.48 -32.70
CA GLU A 512 -11.48 -3.02 -31.77
C GLU A 512 -11.41 -4.00 -30.60
N SER A 513 -10.27 -4.67 -30.39
CA SER A 513 -10.12 -5.62 -29.28
C SER A 513 -9.88 -4.89 -27.95
N ILE A 514 -10.38 -5.44 -26.84
CA ILE A 514 -10.06 -4.96 -25.49
C ILE A 514 -9.22 -6.02 -24.79
N VAL A 515 -8.12 -5.62 -24.16
CA VAL A 515 -7.22 -6.48 -23.41
C VAL A 515 -7.21 -6.04 -21.94
N PRO A 516 -7.95 -6.73 -21.06
CA PRO A 516 -7.86 -6.53 -19.61
C PRO A 516 -6.47 -6.90 -19.05
N SER A 517 -6.11 -6.34 -17.91
CA SER A 517 -4.88 -6.63 -17.15
C SER A 517 -5.07 -6.26 -15.67
N GLY A 518 -4.22 -6.74 -14.77
CA GLY A 518 -4.28 -6.38 -13.35
C GLY A 518 -4.13 -4.86 -13.11
N GLY A 519 -5.01 -4.29 -12.29
CA GLY A 519 -5.03 -2.88 -11.89
C GLY A 519 -5.24 -2.71 -10.39
N THR A 520 -4.55 -3.52 -9.59
CA THR A 520 -4.57 -3.55 -8.11
C THR A 520 -3.33 -4.29 -7.62
N LEU A 521 -2.96 -4.12 -6.35
CA LEU A 521 -1.82 -4.79 -5.73
C LEU A 521 -1.91 -6.33 -5.91
N GLY A 522 -0.79 -6.98 -6.20
CA GLY A 522 -0.69 -8.37 -6.66
C GLY A 522 -0.95 -8.58 -8.18
N GLY A 523 -1.51 -7.57 -8.86
CA GLY A 523 -1.70 -7.52 -10.31
C GLY A 523 -2.58 -8.65 -10.84
N GLY A 524 -2.14 -9.31 -11.91
CA GLY A 524 -2.88 -10.43 -12.50
C GLY A 524 -3.18 -11.55 -11.50
N SER A 525 -2.26 -11.85 -10.57
CA SER A 525 -2.47 -12.88 -9.55
C SER A 525 -3.65 -12.59 -8.60
N SER A 526 -3.99 -11.32 -8.39
CA SER A 526 -5.13 -10.88 -7.56
C SER A 526 -6.49 -11.03 -8.24
N ILE A 527 -6.53 -11.09 -9.57
CA ILE A 527 -7.79 -11.05 -10.34
C ILE A 527 -8.03 -12.25 -11.28
N ASN A 528 -7.00 -13.03 -11.59
CA ASN A 528 -7.07 -14.11 -12.58
C ASN A 528 -7.96 -15.29 -12.14
N PHE A 529 -8.18 -16.22 -13.07
CA PHE A 529 -8.92 -17.49 -12.90
C PHE A 529 -8.19 -18.50 -11.97
N MET A 530 -7.06 -18.14 -11.36
CA MET A 530 -6.26 -18.99 -10.45
C MET A 530 -5.85 -20.37 -11.01
N MET A 531 -5.87 -20.58 -12.33
CA MET A 531 -5.41 -21.84 -12.93
C MET A 531 -3.92 -22.06 -12.62
N TYR A 532 -3.56 -23.17 -11.99
CA TYR A 532 -2.16 -23.59 -11.88
C TYR A 532 -1.80 -24.39 -13.13
N THR A 533 -1.00 -23.78 -14.00
CA THR A 533 -0.33 -24.46 -15.09
C THR A 533 1.12 -24.00 -15.17
N ARG A 534 1.99 -24.85 -15.71
CA ARG A 534 3.40 -24.55 -15.96
C ARG A 534 3.72 -24.67 -17.44
N SER A 535 4.52 -23.71 -17.92
CA SER A 535 5.19 -23.72 -19.22
C SER A 535 6.00 -25.01 -19.41
N GLN A 536 6.27 -25.37 -20.65
CA GLN A 536 7.03 -26.57 -20.96
C GLN A 536 8.54 -26.31 -20.90
N ARG A 537 9.33 -27.38 -20.76
CA ARG A 537 10.79 -27.34 -20.84
C ARG A 537 11.27 -26.61 -22.09
N GLU A 538 10.67 -26.98 -23.22
CA GLU A 538 10.98 -26.42 -24.54
C GLU A 538 10.81 -24.89 -24.58
N ASP A 539 9.90 -24.32 -23.77
CA ASP A 539 9.65 -22.88 -23.75
C ASP A 539 10.86 -22.12 -23.19
N PHE A 540 11.43 -22.59 -22.08
CA PHE A 540 12.61 -21.98 -21.47
C PHE A 540 13.89 -22.29 -22.24
N ASP A 541 14.01 -23.51 -22.78
CA ASP A 541 15.20 -23.91 -23.54
C ASP A 541 15.26 -23.18 -24.91
N SER A 542 14.11 -22.88 -25.54
CA SER A 542 14.03 -22.08 -26.77
C SER A 542 14.32 -20.58 -26.59
N TRP A 543 14.25 -20.04 -25.37
CA TRP A 543 14.72 -18.67 -25.09
C TRP A 543 16.24 -18.48 -25.31
N ASN A 544 17.01 -19.57 -25.48
CA ASN A 544 18.44 -19.58 -25.84
C ASN A 544 19.35 -18.67 -24.98
N THR A 545 18.89 -18.28 -23.78
CA THR A 545 19.56 -17.31 -22.91
C THR A 545 20.22 -18.03 -21.73
N PRO A 546 21.56 -17.92 -21.55
CA PRO A 546 22.25 -18.59 -20.45
C PRO A 546 21.69 -18.24 -19.07
N GLY A 547 21.44 -19.26 -18.25
CA GLY A 547 20.82 -19.10 -16.93
C GLY A 547 19.30 -19.05 -16.94
N TRP A 548 18.66 -19.25 -18.10
CA TRP A 548 17.19 -19.27 -18.25
C TRP A 548 16.67 -20.58 -18.87
N THR A 549 17.49 -21.62 -18.97
CA THR A 549 17.02 -22.96 -19.39
C THR A 549 16.01 -23.52 -18.39
N ALA A 550 15.21 -24.50 -18.80
CA ALA A 550 14.25 -25.16 -17.92
C ALA A 550 14.91 -25.73 -16.65
N ASN A 551 16.17 -26.16 -16.76
CA ASN A 551 16.96 -26.69 -15.65
C ASN A 551 17.52 -25.57 -14.74
N ASP A 552 17.85 -24.39 -15.29
CA ASP A 552 18.19 -23.21 -14.48
C ASP A 552 16.96 -22.66 -13.73
N ILE A 553 15.76 -22.85 -14.30
CA ILE A 553 14.50 -22.24 -13.86
C ILE A 553 13.71 -23.12 -12.89
N LEU A 554 13.77 -24.45 -13.03
CA LEU A 554 13.10 -25.40 -12.14
C LEU A 554 13.39 -25.18 -10.62
N PRO A 555 14.60 -24.82 -10.17
CA PRO A 555 14.84 -24.47 -8.76
C PRO A 555 13.97 -23.31 -8.25
N PHE A 556 13.73 -22.30 -9.08
CA PHE A 556 12.87 -21.15 -8.74
C PHE A 556 11.38 -21.53 -8.75
N MET A 557 10.97 -22.40 -9.69
CA MET A 557 9.63 -23.01 -9.69
C MET A 557 9.31 -23.79 -8.42
N ARG A 558 10.32 -24.45 -7.83
CA ARG A 558 10.18 -25.18 -6.56
C ARG A 558 10.31 -24.28 -5.33
N LYS A 559 10.98 -23.13 -5.45
CA LYS A 559 11.13 -22.13 -4.38
C LYS A 559 9.86 -21.30 -4.13
N LEU A 560 9.03 -21.10 -5.15
CA LEU A 560 7.80 -20.29 -5.02
C LEU A 560 6.64 -21.02 -4.33
N GLU A 561 6.57 -22.36 -4.42
CA GLU A 561 5.35 -23.12 -4.11
C GLU A 561 5.43 -24.02 -2.87
N THR A 562 4.28 -24.18 -2.21
CA THR A 562 3.93 -25.34 -1.39
C THR A 562 2.85 -26.11 -2.14
N TYR A 563 3.26 -27.21 -2.77
CA TYR A 563 2.46 -28.02 -3.67
C TYR A 563 1.70 -29.12 -2.93
N HIS A 564 0.39 -29.17 -3.12
CA HIS A 564 -0.51 -30.17 -2.53
C HIS A 564 -1.01 -31.18 -3.60
N GLY A 565 -0.34 -31.22 -4.76
CA GLY A 565 -0.67 -32.11 -5.88
C GLY A 565 0.06 -33.46 -5.84
N PRO A 566 -0.31 -34.39 -6.73
CA PRO A 566 0.27 -35.74 -6.80
C PRO A 566 1.62 -35.83 -7.54
N GLY A 567 2.10 -34.73 -8.14
CA GLY A 567 3.36 -34.65 -8.89
C GLY A 567 4.62 -34.87 -8.04
N ASP A 568 5.74 -35.14 -8.73
CA ASP A 568 6.96 -35.66 -8.10
C ASP A 568 7.85 -34.60 -7.44
N ALA A 569 8.54 -35.01 -6.37
CA ALA A 569 9.20 -34.09 -5.46
C ALA A 569 10.50 -33.45 -6.01
N ASP A 570 11.04 -33.93 -7.13
CA ASP A 570 12.10 -33.28 -7.91
C ASP A 570 11.55 -32.17 -8.83
N LYS A 571 10.27 -32.25 -9.21
CA LYS A 571 9.53 -31.26 -10.01
C LYS A 571 8.91 -30.15 -9.17
N HIS A 572 8.54 -30.45 -7.93
CA HIS A 572 7.72 -29.58 -7.10
C HIS A 572 8.36 -29.10 -5.79
N GLY A 573 7.79 -28.04 -5.24
CA GLY A 573 8.16 -27.42 -3.96
C GLY A 573 7.13 -27.69 -2.86
N TYR A 574 7.57 -27.73 -1.60
CA TYR A 574 6.70 -28.03 -0.44
C TYR A 574 6.93 -27.07 0.73
N SER A 575 7.50 -25.89 0.45
CA SER A 575 7.85 -24.87 1.47
C SER A 575 7.91 -23.43 0.93
N GLY A 576 7.53 -23.19 -0.33
CA GLY A 576 7.41 -21.86 -0.89
C GLY A 576 6.08 -21.18 -0.50
N PRO A 577 6.01 -19.84 -0.52
CA PRO A 577 4.90 -19.10 0.08
C PRO A 577 3.56 -19.20 -0.66
N ILE A 578 3.51 -19.69 -1.90
CA ILE A 578 2.27 -19.87 -2.66
C ILE A 578 1.75 -21.30 -2.53
N HIS A 579 0.57 -21.50 -1.95
CA HIS A 579 -0.07 -22.80 -1.93
C HIS A 579 -0.68 -23.14 -3.29
N VAL A 580 -0.49 -24.38 -3.74
CA VAL A 580 -1.07 -24.91 -4.98
C VAL A 580 -1.84 -26.18 -4.66
N SER A 581 -3.16 -26.16 -4.81
CA SER A 581 -4.03 -27.27 -4.38
C SER A 581 -5.22 -27.50 -5.31
N SER A 582 -6.06 -28.49 -5.00
CA SER A 582 -7.35 -28.70 -5.68
C SER A 582 -8.35 -27.56 -5.49
N GLY A 583 -8.09 -26.63 -4.57
CA GLY A 583 -9.05 -25.67 -4.03
C GLY A 583 -9.92 -26.27 -2.92
N GLY A 584 -10.63 -25.39 -2.19
CA GLY A 584 -11.49 -25.78 -1.07
C GLY A 584 -12.84 -26.39 -1.49
N TYR A 585 -13.18 -26.34 -2.78
CA TYR A 585 -14.41 -26.86 -3.37
C TYR A 585 -14.23 -27.13 -4.88
N SER A 586 -14.79 -28.25 -5.34
CA SER A 586 -15.08 -28.61 -6.75
C SER A 586 -16.03 -29.81 -6.73
N ILE A 587 -16.63 -30.19 -7.87
CA ILE A 587 -17.52 -31.36 -7.96
C ILE A 587 -16.89 -32.42 -8.88
N GLU A 588 -16.80 -33.68 -8.42
CA GLU A 588 -16.19 -34.75 -9.21
C GLU A 588 -17.02 -35.16 -10.44
N SER A 589 -18.34 -35.27 -10.34
CA SER A 589 -19.23 -35.75 -11.41
C SER A 589 -18.97 -35.13 -12.81
N PRO A 590 -18.99 -33.79 -13.01
CA PRO A 590 -18.68 -33.20 -14.33
C PRO A 590 -17.21 -33.34 -14.74
N LYS A 591 -16.28 -33.46 -13.79
CA LYS A 591 -14.86 -33.75 -14.10
C LYS A 591 -14.72 -35.18 -14.63
N ASP A 592 -15.35 -36.14 -13.98
CA ASP A 592 -15.31 -37.56 -14.33
C ASP A 592 -15.93 -37.80 -15.73
N ASP A 593 -17.08 -37.19 -16.00
CA ASP A 593 -17.79 -37.24 -17.27
C ASP A 593 -16.92 -36.69 -18.43
N TYR A 594 -16.40 -35.47 -18.28
CA TYR A 594 -15.57 -34.84 -19.32
C TYR A 594 -14.21 -35.54 -19.51
N ILE A 595 -13.57 -35.98 -18.42
CA ILE A 595 -12.32 -36.77 -18.49
C ILE A 595 -12.55 -38.10 -19.22
N ASN A 596 -13.63 -38.82 -18.91
CA ASN A 596 -13.94 -40.09 -19.57
C ASN A 596 -14.07 -39.93 -21.09
N VAL A 597 -14.67 -38.84 -21.58
CA VAL A 597 -14.73 -38.54 -23.02
C VAL A 597 -13.35 -38.20 -23.60
N LEU A 598 -12.54 -37.41 -22.89
CA LEU A 598 -11.18 -37.07 -23.32
C LEU A 598 -10.29 -38.31 -23.46
N GLU A 599 -10.39 -39.28 -22.55
CA GLU A 599 -9.66 -40.54 -22.65
C GLU A 599 -10.23 -41.45 -23.76
N THR A 600 -11.53 -41.72 -23.76
CA THR A 600 -12.15 -42.76 -24.61
C THR A 600 -12.34 -42.35 -26.08
N TYR A 601 -12.67 -41.09 -26.35
CA TYR A 601 -12.84 -40.54 -27.70
C TYR A 601 -11.69 -39.60 -28.10
N GLY A 602 -11.23 -38.76 -27.17
CA GLY A 602 -10.13 -37.83 -27.44
C GLY A 602 -8.75 -38.49 -27.56
N GLY A 603 -8.56 -39.67 -26.98
CA GLY A 603 -7.25 -40.33 -26.89
C GLY A 603 -6.24 -39.59 -25.99
N LEU A 604 -6.73 -38.76 -25.06
CA LEU A 604 -5.97 -37.86 -24.20
C LEU A 604 -5.97 -38.39 -22.75
N PRO A 605 -5.04 -39.30 -22.40
CA PRO A 605 -5.03 -39.95 -21.08
C PRO A 605 -4.93 -38.95 -19.92
N VAL A 606 -5.44 -39.35 -18.75
CA VAL A 606 -5.22 -38.61 -17.50
C VAL A 606 -3.75 -38.65 -17.12
N SER A 607 -3.12 -37.48 -17.09
CA SER A 607 -1.79 -37.32 -16.52
C SER A 607 -1.85 -37.38 -14.99
N LYS A 608 -0.82 -37.99 -14.39
CA LYS A 608 -0.52 -37.79 -12.96
C LYS A 608 -0.17 -36.32 -12.69
N ASP A 609 0.57 -35.69 -13.60
CA ASP A 609 1.14 -34.34 -13.45
C ASP A 609 1.47 -33.76 -14.83
N MET A 610 0.56 -32.93 -15.35
CA MET A 610 0.67 -32.21 -16.61
C MET A 610 1.53 -30.92 -16.48
N GLN A 611 1.98 -30.60 -15.27
CA GLN A 611 2.76 -29.40 -14.94
C GLN A 611 4.24 -29.73 -14.63
N SER A 612 4.63 -30.99 -14.80
CA SER A 612 5.98 -31.56 -14.71
C SER A 612 7.04 -31.01 -15.69
N LEU A 613 6.72 -29.96 -16.48
CA LEU A 613 7.47 -29.37 -17.61
C LEU A 613 7.64 -30.26 -18.86
N ASP A 614 7.30 -31.54 -18.76
CA ASP A 614 7.60 -32.54 -19.79
C ASP A 614 6.33 -33.22 -20.38
N ALA A 615 5.19 -33.11 -19.71
CA ALA A 615 3.93 -33.77 -20.08
C ALA A 615 3.06 -32.96 -21.07
N ASN A 616 2.50 -33.65 -22.06
CA ASN A 616 1.67 -33.11 -23.14
C ASN A 616 0.81 -34.25 -23.75
N ASN A 617 -0.17 -33.93 -24.60
CA ASN A 617 -1.14 -34.88 -25.18
C ASN A 617 -1.92 -35.65 -24.10
N CYS A 618 -2.38 -34.93 -23.09
CA CYS A 618 -3.02 -35.48 -21.89
C CYS A 618 -3.99 -34.47 -21.26
N CYS A 619 -4.84 -34.97 -20.35
CA CYS A 619 -5.72 -34.14 -19.51
C CYS A 619 -5.37 -34.26 -18.02
N GLU A 620 -5.86 -33.33 -17.20
CA GLU A 620 -5.56 -33.26 -15.77
C GLU A 620 -6.73 -32.65 -14.98
N ARG A 621 -6.97 -33.12 -13.75
CA ARG A 621 -7.85 -32.43 -12.78
C ARG A 621 -7.14 -31.16 -12.27
N SER A 622 -7.59 -30.00 -12.72
CA SER A 622 -6.86 -28.73 -12.57
C SER A 622 -6.60 -28.37 -11.11
N LEU A 623 -5.30 -28.28 -10.78
CA LEU A 623 -4.82 -27.60 -9.58
C LEU A 623 -4.92 -26.07 -9.76
N LYS A 624 -4.85 -25.37 -8.63
CA LYS A 624 -5.29 -23.98 -8.50
C LYS A 624 -4.34 -23.19 -7.61
N TYR A 625 -4.14 -21.91 -7.91
CA TYR A 625 -3.53 -20.90 -7.03
C TYR A 625 -4.49 -20.52 -5.89
N VAL A 626 -4.88 -21.54 -5.12
CA VAL A 626 -5.86 -21.51 -4.03
C VAL A 626 -5.34 -22.43 -2.93
N SER A 627 -5.37 -21.97 -1.69
CA SER A 627 -4.95 -22.77 -0.54
C SER A 627 -5.96 -23.89 -0.22
N PRO A 628 -5.58 -24.94 0.55
CA PRO A 628 -6.51 -25.99 0.97
C PRO A 628 -7.75 -25.47 1.72
N GLU A 629 -7.64 -24.31 2.37
CA GLU A 629 -8.71 -23.60 3.09
C GLU A 629 -9.65 -22.79 2.16
N GLY A 630 -9.39 -22.79 0.85
CA GLY A 630 -10.22 -22.12 -0.15
C GLY A 630 -9.96 -20.62 -0.31
N LYS A 631 -8.72 -20.14 -0.10
CA LYS A 631 -8.34 -18.73 -0.30
C LYS A 631 -7.40 -18.55 -1.48
N ARG A 632 -7.57 -17.45 -2.24
CA ARG A 632 -6.67 -17.07 -3.35
C ARG A 632 -5.21 -17.00 -2.86
N GLN A 633 -4.27 -17.33 -3.74
CA GLN A 633 -2.83 -17.25 -3.49
C GLN A 633 -2.18 -16.26 -4.47
N ASP A 634 -2.48 -14.98 -4.29
CA ASP A 634 -1.85 -13.89 -5.04
C ASP A 634 -0.49 -13.50 -4.44
N ALA A 635 0.32 -12.81 -5.25
CA ALA A 635 1.68 -12.45 -4.88
C ALA A 635 1.77 -11.38 -3.77
N ALA A 636 0.74 -10.55 -3.56
CA ALA A 636 0.77 -9.55 -2.49
C ALA A 636 0.53 -10.20 -1.12
N HIS A 637 -0.50 -11.05 -0.98
CA HIS A 637 -0.74 -11.80 0.25
C HIS A 637 0.37 -12.81 0.59
N THR A 638 1.12 -13.30 -0.40
CA THR A 638 2.17 -14.31 -0.17
C THR A 638 3.59 -13.74 -0.03
N PHE A 639 3.91 -12.59 -0.64
CA PHE A 639 5.26 -12.00 -0.56
C PHE A 639 5.37 -10.67 0.19
N LEU A 640 4.32 -9.82 0.17
CA LEU A 640 4.34 -8.46 0.71
C LEU A 640 3.63 -8.34 2.06
N HIS A 641 2.32 -8.63 2.12
CA HIS A 641 1.48 -8.35 3.29
C HIS A 641 1.99 -8.95 4.61
N PRO A 642 2.51 -10.20 4.65
CA PRO A 642 3.12 -10.73 5.87
C PRO A 642 4.31 -9.91 6.37
N LYS A 643 5.11 -9.34 5.47
CA LYS A 643 6.30 -8.53 5.80
C LYS A 643 5.98 -7.09 6.17
N LEU A 644 4.90 -6.54 5.61
CA LEU A 644 4.35 -5.25 6.01
C LEU A 644 3.76 -5.28 7.43
N GLN A 645 3.44 -6.47 7.94
CA GLN A 645 2.74 -6.69 9.21
C GLN A 645 3.62 -7.35 10.30
N ASP A 646 4.73 -8.02 9.95
CA ASP A 646 5.57 -8.74 10.93
C ASP A 646 6.50 -7.85 11.77
N GLY A 647 6.58 -6.56 11.46
CA GLY A 647 7.44 -5.57 12.14
C GLY A 647 8.95 -5.75 11.89
N LYS A 648 9.38 -6.79 11.18
CA LYS A 648 10.79 -7.12 10.91
C LYS A 648 11.31 -6.48 9.63
N HIS A 649 10.41 -6.04 8.75
CA HIS A 649 10.74 -5.40 7.49
C HIS A 649 10.22 -3.93 7.46
N PRO A 650 10.57 -3.07 8.44
CA PRO A 650 10.02 -1.71 8.53
C PRO A 650 10.38 -0.84 7.31
N ASN A 651 11.46 -1.19 6.63
CA ASN A 651 11.97 -0.59 5.41
C ASN A 651 11.21 -1.03 4.14
N LEU A 652 10.36 -2.06 4.21
CA LEU A 652 9.40 -2.38 3.14
C LEU A 652 8.20 -1.44 3.26
N HIS A 653 7.80 -0.86 2.14
CA HIS A 653 6.72 0.11 2.01
C HIS A 653 5.90 -0.21 0.75
N VAL A 654 4.65 0.26 0.70
CA VAL A 654 3.79 0.22 -0.50
C VAL A 654 3.14 1.61 -0.64
N LEU A 655 2.99 2.10 -1.87
CA LEU A 655 2.27 3.33 -2.21
C LEU A 655 1.28 3.02 -3.33
N VAL A 656 0.05 2.70 -2.94
CA VAL A 656 -1.04 2.44 -3.87
C VAL A 656 -1.59 3.72 -4.50
N GLU A 657 -2.54 3.57 -5.42
CA GLU A 657 -3.29 4.66 -6.07
C GLU A 657 -2.40 5.72 -6.76
N THR A 658 -1.20 5.32 -7.22
CA THR A 658 -0.14 6.20 -7.74
C THR A 658 0.47 5.65 -9.03
N LYS A 659 0.39 6.39 -10.13
CA LYS A 659 0.84 5.96 -11.47
C LYS A 659 2.23 6.53 -11.79
N VAL A 660 3.22 5.70 -12.15
CA VAL A 660 4.48 6.20 -12.75
C VAL A 660 4.21 6.70 -14.17
N VAL A 661 4.62 7.94 -14.40
CA VAL A 661 4.69 8.56 -15.72
C VAL A 661 5.89 7.97 -16.48
N ARG A 662 7.09 8.04 -15.88
CA ARG A 662 8.39 7.73 -16.50
C ARG A 662 9.51 7.53 -15.47
N VAL A 663 10.58 6.87 -15.90
CA VAL A 663 11.89 6.81 -15.23
C VAL A 663 12.67 8.11 -15.49
N LEU A 664 13.53 8.49 -14.55
CA LEU A 664 14.41 9.66 -14.62
C LEU A 664 15.88 9.22 -14.66
N PHE A 665 16.67 9.85 -15.53
CA PHE A 665 18.10 9.57 -15.71
C PHE A 665 18.98 10.78 -15.35
N ASP A 666 20.22 10.51 -14.96
CA ASP A 666 21.30 11.52 -14.93
C ASP A 666 21.96 11.70 -16.30
N GLU A 667 22.94 12.60 -16.41
CA GLU A 667 23.69 12.84 -17.64
C GLU A 667 24.51 11.64 -18.15
N ASN A 668 24.71 10.62 -17.31
CA ASN A 668 25.41 9.37 -17.61
C ASN A 668 24.45 8.23 -17.99
N LYS A 669 23.16 8.56 -18.22
CA LYS A 669 22.07 7.63 -18.54
C LYS A 669 21.83 6.56 -17.46
N LYS A 670 22.12 6.89 -16.20
CA LYS A 670 21.85 6.02 -15.05
C LYS A 670 20.50 6.35 -14.45
N ALA A 671 19.64 5.35 -14.29
CA ALA A 671 18.32 5.54 -13.68
C ALA A 671 18.48 5.97 -12.21
N CYS A 672 17.84 7.08 -11.87
CA CYS A 672 18.02 7.80 -10.60
C CYS A 672 16.70 8.13 -9.88
N GLY A 673 15.56 7.67 -10.42
CA GLY A 673 14.24 7.88 -9.85
C GLY A 673 13.10 7.62 -10.83
N VAL A 674 11.88 7.84 -10.37
CA VAL A 674 10.64 7.81 -11.16
C VAL A 674 9.82 9.08 -10.90
N GLU A 675 9.16 9.56 -11.95
CA GLU A 675 8.13 10.61 -11.90
C GLU A 675 6.76 9.95 -11.79
N VAL A 676 5.93 10.38 -10.84
CA VAL A 676 4.59 9.83 -10.56
C VAL A 676 3.51 10.90 -10.57
N THR A 677 2.26 10.47 -10.65
CA THR A 677 1.07 11.25 -10.28
C THR A 677 0.14 10.40 -9.41
N PRO A 678 -0.63 10.99 -8.48
CA PRO A 678 -1.81 10.33 -7.93
C PRO A 678 -2.72 9.86 -9.06
N ASN A 679 -3.38 8.72 -8.87
CA ASN A 679 -4.32 8.17 -9.84
C ASN A 679 -5.71 8.83 -9.68
N PRO A 680 -6.19 9.65 -10.64
CA PRO A 680 -7.49 10.31 -10.53
C PRO A 680 -8.69 9.34 -10.54
N ASP A 681 -8.50 8.04 -10.82
CA ASP A 681 -9.54 7.02 -10.63
C ASP A 681 -9.92 6.84 -9.16
N PHE A 682 -9.06 7.21 -8.21
CA PHE A 682 -9.25 7.03 -6.76
C PHE A 682 -9.20 8.33 -5.94
N GLN A 683 -8.97 9.47 -6.59
CA GLN A 683 -8.86 10.77 -5.92
C GLN A 683 -10.17 11.59 -6.06
N LEU A 684 -10.53 12.35 -5.03
CA LEU A 684 -11.66 13.28 -5.08
C LEU A 684 -11.33 14.45 -6.02
N GLN A 685 -12.11 14.64 -7.08
CA GLN A 685 -11.90 15.73 -8.05
C GLN A 685 -12.53 17.05 -7.55
N ILE A 686 -11.88 17.68 -6.57
CA ILE A 686 -12.33 18.93 -5.93
C ILE A 686 -11.61 20.18 -6.50
N GLY A 687 -11.42 20.28 -7.82
CA GLY A 687 -10.79 21.47 -8.38
C GLY A 687 -10.43 21.44 -9.87
N VAL A 688 -9.99 22.60 -10.37
CA VAL A 688 -9.60 22.84 -11.79
C VAL A 688 -8.08 22.67 -12.02
N THR A 689 -7.34 22.26 -11.00
CA THR A 689 -5.88 22.12 -11.01
C THR A 689 -5.46 20.68 -11.34
N LYS A 690 -4.46 20.52 -12.24
CA LYS A 690 -3.82 19.21 -12.44
C LYS A 690 -3.14 18.78 -11.13
N SER A 691 -3.29 17.51 -10.73
CA SER A 691 -2.59 16.93 -9.59
C SER A 691 -1.07 17.10 -9.76
N PRO A 692 -0.33 17.51 -8.71
CA PRO A 692 1.11 17.74 -8.82
C PRO A 692 1.85 16.41 -9.04
N LYS A 693 2.66 16.36 -10.10
CA LYS A 693 3.61 15.26 -10.30
C LYS A 693 4.63 15.26 -9.16
N GLN A 694 4.94 14.08 -8.64
CA GLN A 694 5.96 13.90 -7.59
C GLN A 694 7.14 13.09 -8.14
N VAL A 695 8.28 13.14 -7.45
CA VAL A 695 9.49 12.40 -7.83
C VAL A 695 9.97 11.57 -6.65
N PHE A 696 10.05 10.25 -6.85
CA PHE A 696 10.74 9.35 -5.94
C PHE A 696 12.11 9.03 -6.52
N ARG A 697 13.17 9.43 -5.83
CA ARG A 697 14.54 9.08 -6.22
C ARG A 697 14.77 7.58 -6.02
N ALA A 698 15.60 7.01 -6.88
CA ALA A 698 15.98 5.61 -6.84
C ALA A 698 17.50 5.52 -6.70
N ARG A 699 17.99 4.57 -5.90
CA ARG A 699 19.35 4.63 -5.36
C ARG A 699 20.34 3.72 -6.11
N LYS A 700 20.28 2.38 -5.98
CA LYS A 700 21.16 1.49 -6.77
C LYS A 700 20.57 1.14 -8.13
N LEU A 701 19.26 1.08 -8.28
CA LEU A 701 18.61 0.40 -9.41
C LEU A 701 17.18 0.92 -9.59
N VAL A 702 16.56 0.50 -10.69
CA VAL A 702 15.19 0.68 -11.16
C VAL A 702 14.96 -0.58 -12.05
N VAL A 703 13.84 -1.30 -12.00
CA VAL A 703 13.55 -2.45 -12.91
C VAL A 703 12.60 -1.96 -14.04
N VAL A 704 11.68 -2.76 -14.61
CA VAL A 704 10.27 -2.41 -14.94
C VAL A 704 9.40 -3.65 -14.70
N SER A 705 8.30 -3.49 -13.95
CA SER A 705 7.39 -4.59 -13.59
C SER A 705 5.91 -4.18 -13.70
N CYS A 706 5.52 -3.78 -14.91
CA CYS A 706 4.22 -3.20 -15.28
C CYS A 706 3.42 -4.11 -16.25
N GLY A 707 3.92 -5.32 -16.48
CA GLY A 707 3.38 -6.28 -17.43
C GLY A 707 3.65 -5.86 -18.87
N ALA A 708 3.40 -6.76 -19.82
CA ALA A 708 3.63 -6.49 -21.23
C ALA A 708 2.85 -5.28 -21.78
N ASN A 709 1.78 -4.86 -21.10
CA ASN A 709 0.91 -3.75 -21.50
C ASN A 709 1.32 -2.41 -20.83
N GLY A 710 1.86 -2.42 -19.61
CA GLY A 710 2.30 -1.20 -18.93
C GLY A 710 3.77 -0.83 -19.20
N THR A 711 4.64 -1.83 -19.35
CA THR A 711 6.10 -1.65 -19.36
C THR A 711 6.63 -0.87 -20.57
N PRO A 712 6.21 -1.14 -21.82
CA PRO A 712 6.63 -0.35 -22.98
C PRO A 712 6.29 1.14 -22.82
N SER A 713 5.06 1.44 -22.39
CA SER A 713 4.57 2.81 -22.23
C SER A 713 5.38 3.64 -21.21
N VAL A 714 5.92 3.00 -20.16
CA VAL A 714 6.85 3.66 -19.23
C VAL A 714 8.21 3.89 -19.87
N LEU A 715 8.80 2.89 -20.52
CA LEU A 715 10.10 3.03 -21.18
C LEU A 715 10.06 4.15 -22.23
N GLU A 716 9.02 4.19 -23.06
CA GLU A 716 8.90 5.18 -24.13
C GLU A 716 8.73 6.60 -23.58
N ARG A 717 7.88 6.84 -22.57
CA ARG A 717 7.80 8.15 -21.88
C ARG A 717 9.07 8.51 -21.09
N SER A 718 9.96 7.55 -20.89
CA SER A 718 11.31 7.76 -20.33
C SER A 718 12.37 8.04 -21.40
N GLY A 719 11.99 8.06 -22.68
CA GLY A 719 12.90 8.24 -23.81
C GLY A 719 13.66 6.98 -24.23
N ILE A 720 13.18 5.79 -23.87
CA ILE A 720 13.74 4.50 -24.30
C ILE A 720 12.72 3.80 -25.21
N GLY A 721 13.04 3.71 -26.50
CA GLY A 721 12.14 3.15 -27.50
C GLY A 721 12.64 3.45 -28.92
N GLY A 722 11.90 3.03 -29.94
CA GLY A 722 12.28 3.31 -31.33
C GLY A 722 12.24 4.82 -31.61
N LYS A 723 13.31 5.38 -32.17
CA LYS A 723 13.46 6.84 -32.40
C LYS A 723 12.21 7.47 -33.05
N GLU A 724 11.66 6.83 -34.08
CA GLU A 724 10.51 7.36 -34.83
C GLU A 724 9.22 7.42 -34.00
N ILE A 725 9.03 6.47 -33.07
CA ILE A 725 7.91 6.49 -32.10
C ILE A 725 8.09 7.65 -31.13
N LEU A 726 9.29 7.81 -30.57
CA LEU A 726 9.61 8.86 -29.59
C LEU A 726 9.51 10.27 -30.21
N ASP A 727 10.03 10.46 -31.43
CA ASP A 727 9.90 11.71 -32.20
C ASP A 727 8.40 12.03 -32.45
N LYS A 728 7.60 11.03 -32.88
CA LYS A 728 6.14 11.17 -33.14
C LYS A 728 5.37 11.52 -31.87
N ALA A 729 5.74 10.95 -30.73
CA ALA A 729 5.15 11.22 -29.42
C ALA A 729 5.71 12.47 -28.72
N GLY A 730 6.67 13.18 -29.32
CA GLY A 730 7.30 14.37 -28.75
C GLY A 730 8.18 14.11 -27.52
N VAL A 731 8.65 12.87 -27.31
CA VAL A 731 9.48 12.49 -26.17
C VAL A 731 10.97 12.53 -26.54
N PRO A 732 11.83 13.25 -25.78
CA PRO A 732 13.27 13.27 -26.03
C PRO A 732 13.93 11.89 -25.91
N VAL A 733 14.70 11.51 -26.93
CA VAL A 733 15.37 10.19 -26.99
C VAL A 733 16.57 10.11 -26.04
N VAL A 734 16.48 9.23 -25.04
CA VAL A 734 17.59 8.81 -24.18
C VAL A 734 18.31 7.61 -24.80
N VAL A 735 17.58 6.60 -25.29
CA VAL A 735 18.14 5.47 -26.05
C VAL A 735 17.19 5.06 -27.17
N ASP A 736 17.73 5.01 -28.39
CA ASP A 736 17.07 4.36 -29.52
C ASP A 736 17.11 2.83 -29.34
N LEU A 737 15.94 2.25 -29.12
CA LEU A 737 15.74 0.84 -28.75
C LEU A 737 14.40 0.34 -29.32
N PRO A 738 14.29 0.13 -30.65
CA PRO A 738 13.02 -0.15 -31.34
C PRO A 738 12.39 -1.52 -31.00
N GLY A 739 13.06 -2.34 -30.19
CA GLY A 739 12.48 -3.55 -29.59
C GLY A 739 11.43 -3.27 -28.52
N VAL A 740 11.39 -2.07 -27.92
CA VAL A 740 10.35 -1.68 -26.95
C VAL A 740 9.00 -1.57 -27.64
N GLY A 741 7.95 -2.15 -27.05
CA GLY A 741 6.59 -2.14 -27.59
C GLY A 741 6.34 -3.13 -28.72
N SER A 742 7.40 -3.52 -29.45
CA SER A 742 7.39 -4.48 -30.55
C SER A 742 7.16 -5.93 -30.09
N ASN A 743 6.65 -6.78 -30.99
CA ASN A 743 6.52 -8.24 -30.79
C ASN A 743 5.63 -8.64 -29.58
N TRP A 744 4.61 -7.84 -29.30
CA TRP A 744 3.57 -8.18 -28.34
C TRP A 744 2.89 -9.50 -28.72
N GLN A 745 2.67 -10.37 -27.74
CA GLN A 745 2.06 -11.69 -27.89
C GLN A 745 1.02 -11.92 -26.79
N ASP A 746 0.08 -12.85 -27.02
CA ASP A 746 -0.89 -13.34 -26.03
C ASP A 746 -1.31 -14.76 -26.46
N HIS A 747 -2.28 -15.38 -25.80
CA HIS A 747 -2.99 -16.53 -26.33
C HIS A 747 -4.35 -16.10 -26.89
N HIS A 748 -4.68 -16.56 -28.11
CA HIS A 748 -5.98 -16.35 -28.72
C HIS A 748 -7.01 -17.23 -28.00
N LEU A 749 -8.01 -16.65 -27.32
CA LEU A 749 -9.05 -17.37 -26.57
C LEU A 749 -10.41 -17.36 -27.29
N ILE A 750 -11.08 -18.51 -27.35
CA ILE A 750 -12.53 -18.57 -27.57
C ILE A 750 -13.21 -19.34 -26.44
N LEU A 751 -14.36 -18.85 -25.98
CA LEU A 751 -15.19 -19.45 -24.93
C LEU A 751 -16.47 -19.99 -25.56
N LEU A 752 -16.68 -21.31 -25.49
CA LEU A 752 -17.83 -21.99 -26.12
C LEU A 752 -18.84 -22.45 -25.05
N PRO A 753 -20.05 -21.85 -24.98
CA PRO A 753 -21.07 -22.19 -24.00
C PRO A 753 -21.97 -23.37 -24.39
N PHE A 754 -22.12 -24.31 -23.46
CA PHE A 754 -23.00 -25.47 -23.56
C PHE A 754 -23.99 -25.50 -22.41
N LYS A 755 -25.25 -25.83 -22.72
CA LYS A 755 -26.33 -26.05 -21.75
C LYS A 755 -26.18 -27.45 -21.15
N THR A 756 -26.48 -27.63 -19.86
CA THR A 756 -26.25 -28.91 -19.18
C THR A 756 -27.42 -29.37 -18.29
N SER A 757 -27.35 -30.61 -17.80
CA SER A 757 -28.23 -31.15 -16.76
C SER A 757 -27.67 -31.03 -15.33
N LEU A 758 -26.58 -30.28 -15.14
CA LEU A 758 -25.96 -30.07 -13.83
C LEU A 758 -26.91 -29.32 -12.89
N GLN A 759 -26.76 -29.56 -11.59
CA GLN A 759 -27.59 -28.94 -10.55
C GLN A 759 -27.05 -27.56 -10.14
N PRO A 760 -27.85 -26.67 -9.49
CA PRO A 760 -27.41 -25.31 -9.16
C PRO A 760 -26.08 -25.22 -8.39
N ARG A 761 -25.76 -26.18 -7.52
CA ARG A 761 -24.50 -26.21 -6.77
C ARG A 761 -23.34 -26.92 -7.49
N GLU A 762 -23.57 -27.40 -8.71
CA GLU A 762 -22.58 -28.03 -9.58
C GLU A 762 -22.03 -27.08 -10.65
N THR A 763 -22.44 -25.82 -10.61
CA THR A 763 -22.02 -24.75 -11.52
C THR A 763 -21.87 -23.42 -10.79
N GLY A 764 -20.95 -22.56 -11.23
CA GLY A 764 -20.80 -21.18 -10.78
C GLY A 764 -21.99 -20.28 -11.12
N ASP A 765 -22.87 -20.70 -12.04
CA ASP A 765 -24.08 -19.97 -12.45
C ASP A 765 -25.02 -19.63 -11.29
N LEU A 766 -24.95 -20.36 -10.17
CA LEU A 766 -25.70 -20.02 -8.95
C LEU A 766 -25.23 -18.70 -8.32
N VAL A 767 -23.91 -18.44 -8.37
CA VAL A 767 -23.29 -17.23 -7.81
C VAL A 767 -23.34 -16.11 -8.85
N ILE A 768 -22.83 -16.35 -10.06
CA ILE A 768 -22.67 -15.32 -11.10
C ILE A 768 -24.03 -14.72 -11.53
N SER A 769 -25.10 -15.53 -11.55
CA SER A 769 -26.45 -15.04 -11.88
C SER A 769 -27.17 -14.33 -10.71
N GLY A 770 -26.53 -14.14 -9.55
CA GLY A 770 -27.16 -13.57 -8.35
C GLY A 770 -28.28 -14.42 -7.74
N ARG A 771 -28.38 -15.72 -8.09
CA ARG A 771 -29.38 -16.65 -7.50
C ARG A 771 -29.11 -16.95 -6.02
N VAL A 772 -27.89 -16.71 -5.55
CA VAL A 772 -27.53 -16.61 -4.13
C VAL A 772 -26.81 -15.28 -3.86
N LYS A 773 -26.96 -14.75 -2.65
CA LYS A 773 -26.26 -13.53 -2.22
C LYS A 773 -24.84 -13.85 -1.77
N GLU A 774 -23.87 -13.11 -2.30
CA GLU A 774 -22.45 -13.27 -2.02
C GLU A 774 -22.13 -12.98 -0.55
N GLU A 775 -22.80 -12.00 0.05
CA GLU A 775 -22.63 -11.61 1.45
C GLU A 775 -23.10 -12.73 2.40
N ASP A 776 -24.11 -13.50 2.00
CA ASP A 776 -24.59 -14.65 2.76
C ASP A 776 -23.66 -15.86 2.59
N LEU A 777 -23.04 -16.06 1.43
CA LEU A 777 -21.96 -17.05 1.27
C LEU A 777 -20.76 -16.71 2.17
N ILE A 778 -20.31 -15.45 2.15
CA ILE A 778 -19.18 -14.95 2.95
C ILE A 778 -19.46 -15.07 4.44
N ARG A 779 -20.63 -14.61 4.90
CA ARG A 779 -21.06 -14.68 6.31
C ARG A 779 -21.12 -16.11 6.84
N ASN A 780 -21.64 -17.04 6.03
CA ASN A 780 -21.77 -18.44 6.39
C ASN A 780 -20.48 -19.26 6.13
N LYS A 781 -19.44 -18.66 5.55
CA LYS A 781 -18.19 -19.31 5.13
C LYS A 781 -18.44 -20.53 4.21
N ASP A 782 -19.35 -20.40 3.26
CA ASP A 782 -19.70 -21.47 2.32
C ASP A 782 -18.47 -21.88 1.49
N LYS A 783 -18.19 -23.19 1.42
CA LYS A 783 -17.04 -23.74 0.70
C LYS A 783 -16.99 -23.32 -0.77
N ILE A 784 -18.14 -23.04 -1.40
CA ILE A 784 -18.19 -22.61 -2.81
C ILE A 784 -17.34 -21.36 -3.09
N LEU A 785 -17.09 -20.52 -2.08
CA LEU A 785 -16.17 -19.38 -2.18
C LEU A 785 -14.76 -19.79 -2.64
N GLY A 786 -14.30 -20.98 -2.26
CA GLY A 786 -12.96 -21.51 -2.55
C GLY A 786 -12.81 -22.20 -3.91
N TRP A 787 -13.74 -21.97 -4.83
CA TRP A 787 -13.78 -22.56 -6.17
C TRP A 787 -13.51 -21.51 -7.25
N ASN A 788 -12.66 -21.80 -8.22
CA ASN A 788 -12.43 -20.93 -9.39
C ASN A 788 -13.23 -21.36 -10.63
N LEU A 789 -14.11 -22.37 -10.51
CA LEU A 789 -14.86 -23.04 -11.59
C LEU A 789 -14.02 -23.85 -12.60
N VAL A 790 -12.70 -23.67 -12.67
CA VAL A 790 -11.83 -24.34 -13.65
C VAL A 790 -11.25 -25.63 -13.09
N ASP A 791 -11.67 -26.75 -13.67
CA ASP A 791 -11.58 -28.05 -12.98
C ASP A 791 -10.99 -29.20 -13.80
N VAL A 792 -10.97 -29.11 -15.13
CA VAL A 792 -10.17 -29.99 -16.00
C VAL A 792 -9.36 -29.13 -16.97
N GLY A 793 -8.09 -29.45 -17.13
CA GLY A 793 -7.18 -28.82 -18.09
C GLY A 793 -6.68 -29.84 -19.11
N VAL A 794 -6.32 -29.39 -20.31
CA VAL A 794 -5.78 -30.24 -21.38
C VAL A 794 -4.65 -29.53 -22.09
N LYS A 795 -3.58 -30.27 -22.41
CA LYS A 795 -2.49 -29.88 -23.33
C LYS A 795 -2.51 -30.86 -24.50
N MET A 796 -2.74 -30.40 -25.74
CA MET A 796 -2.88 -31.32 -26.89
C MET A 796 -2.23 -30.85 -28.20
N GLN A 797 -1.74 -31.81 -28.97
CA GLN A 797 -1.44 -31.74 -30.41
C GLN A 797 -2.48 -32.55 -31.22
N PRO A 798 -2.56 -32.40 -32.55
CA PRO A 798 -3.39 -33.22 -33.41
C PRO A 798 -2.99 -34.70 -33.41
N SER A 799 -3.96 -35.59 -33.28
CA SER A 799 -3.79 -37.05 -33.36
C SER A 799 -3.41 -37.50 -34.79
N GLU A 800 -3.11 -38.79 -34.99
CA GLU A 800 -2.78 -39.30 -36.33
C GLU A 800 -3.96 -39.20 -37.31
N ALA A 801 -5.19 -39.44 -36.83
CA ALA A 801 -6.40 -39.23 -37.61
C ALA A 801 -6.64 -37.75 -37.95
N ASP A 802 -6.33 -36.84 -37.01
CA ASP A 802 -6.43 -35.40 -37.27
C ASP A 802 -5.44 -34.96 -38.34
N ARG A 803 -4.16 -35.37 -38.24
CA ARG A 803 -3.12 -35.01 -39.21
C ARG A 803 -3.42 -35.46 -40.63
N ALA A 804 -4.23 -36.50 -40.81
CA ALA A 804 -4.72 -36.92 -42.13
C ALA A 804 -5.81 -35.99 -42.73
N THR A 805 -6.39 -35.09 -41.93
CA THR A 805 -7.51 -34.21 -42.30
C THR A 805 -7.29 -32.72 -42.01
N LEU A 806 -6.17 -32.33 -41.38
CA LEU A 806 -5.78 -30.92 -41.19
C LEU A 806 -5.63 -30.18 -42.52
N ASP A 807 -5.79 -28.85 -42.45
CA ASP A 807 -5.32 -27.96 -43.52
C ASP A 807 -3.82 -28.17 -43.82
N LYS A 808 -3.42 -28.02 -45.08
CA LYS A 808 -2.07 -28.32 -45.55
C LYS A 808 -1.01 -27.39 -44.97
N ASP A 809 -1.34 -26.12 -44.80
CA ASP A 809 -0.39 -25.14 -44.27
C ASP A 809 -0.25 -25.32 -42.74
N LEU A 810 -1.36 -25.63 -42.06
CA LEU A 810 -1.36 -26.00 -40.65
C LEU A 810 -0.57 -27.31 -40.39
N LEU A 811 -0.74 -28.32 -41.25
CA LEU A 811 0.03 -29.56 -41.17
C LEU A 811 1.53 -29.27 -41.39
N ALA A 812 1.90 -28.48 -42.40
CA ALA A 812 3.29 -28.10 -42.64
C ALA A 812 3.89 -27.29 -41.47
N ALA A 813 3.11 -26.42 -40.82
CA ALA A 813 3.52 -25.71 -39.62
C ALA A 813 3.70 -26.64 -38.40
N TRP A 814 2.81 -27.62 -38.22
CA TRP A 814 2.97 -28.67 -37.20
C TRP A 814 4.21 -29.54 -37.45
N GLU A 815 4.44 -29.96 -38.71
CA GLU A 815 5.61 -30.74 -39.09
C GLU A 815 6.94 -30.00 -38.85
N ARG A 816 6.94 -28.67 -38.99
CA ARG A 816 8.12 -27.82 -38.78
C ARG A 816 8.40 -27.55 -37.30
N ASP A 817 7.39 -27.20 -36.52
CA ASP A 817 7.58 -26.58 -35.19
C ASP A 817 7.15 -27.44 -33.99
N PHE A 818 6.45 -28.56 -34.21
CA PHE A 818 5.81 -29.36 -33.14
C PHE A 818 6.11 -30.86 -33.19
N LYS A 819 6.29 -31.41 -34.40
CA LYS A 819 6.50 -32.85 -34.66
C LYS A 819 7.64 -33.47 -33.85
N ASP A 820 8.81 -32.81 -33.84
CA ASP A 820 10.00 -33.26 -33.12
C ASP A 820 10.09 -32.66 -31.69
N LYS A 821 9.02 -32.00 -31.22
CA LYS A 821 8.93 -31.30 -29.92
C LYS A 821 7.77 -31.87 -29.08
N PRO A 822 7.88 -33.11 -28.57
CA PRO A 822 6.74 -33.87 -28.05
C PRO A 822 6.07 -33.24 -26.82
N ASN A 823 6.79 -32.45 -26.03
CA ASN A 823 6.26 -31.69 -24.90
C ASN A 823 5.52 -30.40 -25.32
N LYS A 824 5.64 -29.90 -26.56
CA LYS A 824 5.07 -28.61 -27.00
C LYS A 824 3.59 -28.78 -27.41
N PRO A 825 2.58 -28.30 -26.65
CA PRO A 825 1.17 -28.39 -27.07
C PRO A 825 0.88 -27.50 -28.28
N LEU A 826 -0.06 -27.88 -29.15
CA LEU A 826 -0.59 -26.97 -30.17
C LEU A 826 -1.70 -26.08 -29.59
N MET A 827 -2.60 -26.71 -28.83
CA MET A 827 -3.75 -26.09 -28.19
C MET A 827 -3.82 -26.43 -26.70
N LEU A 828 -4.37 -25.49 -25.94
CA LEU A 828 -4.65 -25.56 -24.52
C LEU A 828 -6.17 -25.46 -24.34
N ILE A 829 -6.73 -26.25 -23.42
CA ILE A 829 -8.16 -26.26 -23.13
C ILE A 829 -8.37 -26.15 -21.62
N ALA A 830 -9.41 -25.43 -21.21
CA ALA A 830 -9.94 -25.48 -19.86
C ALA A 830 -11.45 -25.76 -19.86
N PHE A 831 -11.87 -26.71 -19.02
CA PHE A 831 -13.26 -27.00 -18.68
C PHE A 831 -13.68 -26.13 -17.50
N ILE A 832 -14.70 -25.30 -17.70
CA ILE A 832 -15.20 -24.35 -16.70
C ILE A 832 -16.64 -24.71 -16.33
N ASN A 833 -16.84 -25.04 -15.06
CA ASN A 833 -18.15 -25.34 -14.45
C ASN A 833 -18.99 -24.06 -14.24
N GLY A 834 -19.41 -23.41 -15.33
CA GLY A 834 -20.31 -22.24 -15.33
C GLY A 834 -20.10 -21.32 -16.52
N PHE A 835 -21.12 -20.50 -16.82
CA PHE A 835 -21.06 -19.39 -17.77
C PHE A 835 -20.42 -18.16 -17.12
N VAL A 836 -19.15 -17.92 -17.40
CA VAL A 836 -18.42 -16.72 -16.98
C VAL A 836 -18.73 -15.57 -17.93
N GLY A 837 -19.87 -14.92 -17.75
CA GLY A 837 -20.32 -13.80 -18.58
C GLY A 837 -21.65 -13.17 -18.14
N ASP A 838 -22.17 -12.26 -18.97
CA ASP A 838 -23.44 -11.57 -18.74
C ASP A 838 -24.63 -12.54 -18.87
N HIS A 839 -25.21 -12.88 -17.71
CA HIS A 839 -26.36 -13.77 -17.61
C HIS A 839 -27.68 -13.14 -18.09
N SER A 840 -27.76 -11.83 -18.31
CA SER A 840 -29.00 -11.17 -18.76
C SER A 840 -29.41 -11.57 -20.18
N ALA A 841 -28.48 -12.13 -20.95
CA ALA A 841 -28.70 -12.65 -22.30
C ALA A 841 -29.01 -14.16 -22.36
N LEU A 842 -29.14 -14.85 -21.22
CA LEU A 842 -29.35 -16.30 -21.14
C LEU A 842 -30.66 -16.68 -20.44
N GLU A 843 -31.18 -17.87 -20.77
CA GLU A 843 -32.18 -18.53 -19.94
C GLU A 843 -31.60 -18.92 -18.57
N GLN A 844 -32.43 -18.90 -17.53
CA GLN A 844 -31.99 -19.39 -16.21
C GLN A 844 -31.76 -20.91 -16.26
N GLY A 845 -30.50 -21.32 -16.22
CA GLY A 845 -30.10 -22.72 -16.30
C GLY A 845 -28.76 -23.02 -15.62
N GLN A 846 -28.08 -24.03 -16.15
CA GLN A 846 -26.77 -24.51 -15.73
C GLN A 846 -25.93 -24.80 -16.98
N TYR A 847 -24.73 -24.25 -17.02
CA TYR A 847 -23.91 -24.13 -18.21
C TYR A 847 -22.47 -24.54 -17.92
N VAL A 848 -21.72 -24.87 -18.97
CA VAL A 848 -20.27 -24.97 -18.94
C VAL A 848 -19.65 -24.17 -20.09
N LEU A 849 -18.47 -23.61 -19.86
CA LEU A 849 -17.66 -23.00 -20.91
C LEU A 849 -16.45 -23.88 -21.24
N MET A 850 -16.26 -24.15 -22.52
CA MET A 850 -15.01 -24.68 -23.04
C MET A 850 -14.12 -23.53 -23.50
N ALA A 851 -13.06 -23.28 -22.74
CA ALA A 851 -12.04 -22.28 -23.08
C ALA A 851 -10.98 -22.91 -23.96
N ASN A 852 -10.97 -22.57 -25.25
CA ASN A 852 -9.98 -22.99 -26.23
C ASN A 852 -8.96 -21.89 -26.47
N TYR A 853 -7.67 -22.18 -26.31
CA TYR A 853 -6.64 -21.20 -26.60
C TYR A 853 -5.36 -21.78 -27.20
N THR A 854 -4.78 -21.02 -28.13
CA THR A 854 -3.54 -21.36 -28.85
C THR A 854 -2.35 -21.33 -27.91
N ALA A 855 -1.53 -22.39 -27.88
CA ALA A 855 -0.34 -22.42 -27.03
C ALA A 855 0.82 -21.55 -27.55
N TYR A 856 0.95 -21.42 -28.87
CA TYR A 856 2.01 -20.60 -29.49
C TYR A 856 1.47 -19.98 -30.80
N PRO A 857 0.97 -18.74 -30.75
CA PRO A 857 0.67 -17.97 -31.96
C PRO A 857 1.90 -17.65 -32.81
N TYR A 858 1.70 -17.55 -34.11
CA TYR A 858 2.62 -16.91 -35.06
C TYR A 858 2.32 -15.41 -35.21
N SER A 859 1.07 -15.02 -34.97
CA SER A 859 0.58 -13.64 -34.91
C SER A 859 1.41 -12.77 -33.96
N ARG A 860 1.66 -11.50 -34.30
CA ARG A 860 2.42 -10.54 -33.49
C ARG A 860 1.78 -9.17 -33.50
N GLY A 861 1.63 -8.58 -32.32
CA GLY A 861 1.16 -7.21 -32.10
C GLY A 861 2.28 -6.23 -31.76
N SER A 862 1.88 -5.01 -31.43
CA SER A 862 2.75 -3.91 -31.00
C SER A 862 1.98 -2.91 -30.13
N MET A 863 2.60 -2.33 -29.10
CA MET A 863 1.99 -1.30 -28.26
C MET A 863 2.95 -0.14 -28.03
N HIS A 864 2.57 1.05 -28.52
CA HIS A 864 3.38 2.27 -28.46
C HIS A 864 2.58 3.48 -27.94
N ILE A 865 3.26 4.45 -27.33
CA ILE A 865 2.66 5.76 -26.97
C ILE A 865 2.42 6.64 -28.22
N THR A 866 1.41 7.51 -28.15
CA THR A 866 1.20 8.58 -29.17
C THR A 866 1.52 9.99 -28.69
N GLY A 867 1.81 10.16 -27.39
CA GLY A 867 2.15 11.43 -26.76
C GLY A 867 2.86 11.23 -25.40
N PRO A 868 3.28 12.32 -24.73
CA PRO A 868 4.13 12.27 -23.55
C PRO A 868 3.39 12.12 -22.20
N ASP A 869 2.07 12.34 -22.15
CA ASP A 869 1.27 12.29 -20.92
C ASP A 869 0.64 10.89 -20.70
N LEU A 870 0.06 10.66 -19.51
CA LEU A 870 -0.59 9.38 -19.15
C LEU A 870 -2.01 9.22 -19.70
N ASP A 871 -2.59 10.31 -20.22
CA ASP A 871 -3.94 10.36 -20.79
C ASP A 871 -3.94 10.16 -22.32
N ASP A 872 -2.75 10.16 -22.94
CA ASP A 872 -2.58 9.99 -24.39
C ASP A 872 -2.91 8.55 -24.81
N ALA A 873 -3.58 8.39 -25.95
CA ALA A 873 -3.96 7.09 -26.46
C ALA A 873 -2.72 6.26 -26.86
N LEU A 874 -2.82 4.93 -26.75
CA LEU A 874 -1.79 4.02 -27.23
C LEU A 874 -2.09 3.59 -28.67
N ASP A 875 -1.07 3.55 -29.51
CA ASP A 875 -1.07 2.88 -30.80
C ASP A 875 -0.88 1.38 -30.53
N PHE A 876 -1.98 0.71 -30.20
CA PHE A 876 -2.00 -0.70 -29.79
C PHE A 876 -2.62 -1.60 -30.87
N ASP A 877 -1.86 -2.60 -31.27
CA ASP A 877 -2.25 -3.71 -32.14
C ASP A 877 -2.10 -5.03 -31.38
N VAL A 878 -3.15 -5.86 -31.38
CA VAL A 878 -3.09 -7.22 -30.85
C VAL A 878 -2.52 -8.23 -31.85
N GLY A 879 -2.52 -7.90 -33.15
CA GLY A 879 -1.99 -8.76 -34.21
C GLY A 879 -2.70 -10.11 -34.39
N PHE A 880 -3.78 -10.41 -33.68
CA PHE A 880 -4.45 -11.72 -33.75
C PHE A 880 -4.92 -12.06 -35.17
N PHE A 881 -4.57 -13.26 -35.64
CA PHE A 881 -4.78 -13.78 -37.00
C PHE A 881 -4.13 -12.94 -38.12
N SER A 882 -3.03 -12.24 -37.82
CA SER A 882 -2.18 -11.55 -38.82
C SER A 882 -1.10 -12.44 -39.45
N ASP A 883 -0.98 -13.69 -39.02
CA ASP A 883 0.09 -14.59 -39.44
C ASP A 883 -0.06 -15.09 -40.89
N PRO A 884 1.04 -15.19 -41.66
CA PRO A 884 1.01 -15.64 -43.04
C PRO A 884 0.39 -17.03 -43.19
N GLY A 885 -0.73 -17.12 -43.92
CA GLY A 885 -1.45 -18.36 -44.18
C GLY A 885 -2.56 -18.70 -43.19
N ASP A 886 -2.93 -17.76 -42.30
CA ASP A 886 -4.03 -17.90 -41.31
C ASP A 886 -3.86 -19.14 -40.41
N ILE A 887 -2.62 -19.50 -40.06
CA ILE A 887 -2.29 -20.73 -39.33
C ILE A 887 -2.89 -20.70 -37.92
N ASP A 888 -2.86 -19.55 -37.23
CA ASP A 888 -3.46 -19.41 -35.91
C ASP A 888 -4.99 -19.47 -35.93
N LEU A 889 -5.63 -19.06 -37.04
CA LEU A 889 -7.05 -19.22 -37.25
C LEU A 889 -7.39 -20.69 -37.52
N LYS A 890 -6.62 -21.37 -38.38
CA LYS A 890 -6.77 -22.79 -38.68
C LYS A 890 -6.58 -23.67 -37.43
N LYS A 891 -5.65 -23.33 -36.52
CA LYS A 891 -5.53 -23.95 -35.18
C LYS A 891 -6.85 -23.88 -34.41
N GLN A 892 -7.51 -22.71 -34.42
CA GLN A 892 -8.78 -22.48 -33.73
C GLN A 892 -9.98 -23.16 -34.42
N VAL A 893 -10.02 -23.23 -35.76
CA VAL A 893 -11.05 -24.00 -36.49
C VAL A 893 -10.99 -25.49 -36.11
N TRP A 894 -9.78 -26.07 -36.03
CA TRP A 894 -9.59 -27.45 -35.56
C TRP A 894 -10.04 -27.64 -34.10
N ALA A 895 -9.61 -26.75 -33.20
CA ALA A 895 -9.96 -26.82 -31.77
C ALA A 895 -11.47 -26.64 -31.50
N TYR A 896 -12.14 -25.75 -32.25
CA TYR A 896 -13.58 -25.57 -32.20
C TYR A 896 -14.32 -26.88 -32.49
N LYS A 897 -13.97 -27.57 -33.60
CA LYS A 897 -14.56 -28.86 -33.98
C LYS A 897 -14.34 -29.90 -32.86
N LYS A 898 -13.11 -30.03 -32.35
CA LYS A 898 -12.79 -31.01 -31.29
C LYS A 898 -13.54 -30.78 -29.98
N GLN A 899 -13.66 -29.54 -29.48
CA GLN A 899 -14.42 -29.30 -28.24
C GLN A 899 -15.90 -29.59 -28.40
N ARG A 900 -16.46 -29.32 -29.57
CA ARG A 900 -17.85 -29.64 -29.85
C ARG A 900 -18.08 -31.15 -29.81
N GLU A 901 -17.18 -31.95 -30.39
CA GLU A 901 -17.23 -33.41 -30.31
C GLU A 901 -17.00 -33.98 -28.91
N PHE A 902 -16.14 -33.36 -28.10
CA PHE A 902 -15.95 -33.75 -26.69
C PHE A 902 -17.23 -33.45 -25.88
N MET A 903 -17.74 -32.22 -25.92
CA MET A 903 -18.92 -31.86 -25.14
C MET A 903 -20.16 -32.67 -25.54
N ARG A 904 -20.39 -32.92 -26.83
CA ARG A 904 -21.54 -33.71 -27.34
C ARG A 904 -21.61 -35.15 -26.83
N ARG A 905 -20.51 -35.69 -26.29
CA ARG A 905 -20.44 -37.06 -25.74
C ARG A 905 -20.49 -37.12 -24.21
N THR A 906 -20.49 -35.97 -23.54
CA THR A 906 -20.66 -35.90 -22.07
C THR A 906 -22.11 -36.22 -21.66
N GLN A 907 -22.28 -36.99 -20.59
CA GLN A 907 -23.59 -37.31 -20.01
C GLN A 907 -24.35 -36.04 -19.58
N MET A 908 -23.63 -34.97 -19.24
CA MET A 908 -24.21 -33.67 -18.86
C MET A 908 -24.72 -32.80 -20.02
N PHE A 909 -24.34 -33.04 -21.29
CA PHE A 909 -24.68 -32.17 -22.43
C PHE A 909 -26.18 -32.06 -22.70
N ARG A 910 -26.70 -30.83 -22.77
CA ARG A 910 -28.12 -30.53 -23.10
C ARG A 910 -28.27 -29.45 -24.17
N GLY A 911 -27.27 -29.30 -25.05
CA GLY A 911 -27.31 -28.44 -26.24
C GLY A 911 -26.20 -27.39 -26.31
N GLU A 912 -25.94 -26.88 -27.51
CA GLU A 912 -25.04 -25.73 -27.73
C GLU A 912 -25.79 -24.40 -27.54
N VAL A 913 -25.18 -23.42 -26.87
CA VAL A 913 -25.82 -22.10 -26.66
C VAL A 913 -25.46 -21.17 -27.83
N ALA A 914 -26.44 -20.93 -28.70
CA ALA A 914 -26.28 -20.22 -29.98
C ALA A 914 -25.66 -18.80 -29.89
N LEU A 915 -25.73 -18.14 -28.74
CA LEU A 915 -25.07 -16.84 -28.51
C LEU A 915 -23.53 -16.91 -28.66
N GLY A 916 -22.92 -18.03 -28.26
CA GLY A 916 -21.46 -18.22 -28.27
C GLY A 916 -20.99 -19.26 -29.30
N HIS A 917 -21.77 -19.52 -30.35
CA HIS A 917 -21.44 -20.51 -31.38
C HIS A 917 -21.59 -19.91 -32.81
N PRO A 918 -20.88 -20.47 -33.81
CA PRO A 918 -21.05 -20.08 -35.21
C PRO A 918 -22.48 -20.33 -35.72
N LYS A 919 -22.99 -19.42 -36.56
CA LYS A 919 -24.37 -19.41 -37.06
C LYS A 919 -24.50 -20.23 -38.35
N PHE A 920 -24.38 -21.54 -38.22
CA PHE A 920 -24.54 -22.49 -39.32
C PHE A 920 -25.92 -22.39 -39.99
N SER A 921 -26.04 -22.85 -41.24
CA SER A 921 -27.34 -23.01 -41.89
C SER A 921 -28.21 -24.02 -41.13
N PRO A 922 -29.53 -23.78 -40.93
CA PRO A 922 -30.45 -24.78 -40.38
C PRO A 922 -30.56 -26.08 -41.19
N THR A 923 -29.99 -26.10 -42.41
CA THR A 923 -29.90 -27.29 -43.28
C THR A 923 -28.52 -27.95 -43.27
N SER A 924 -27.57 -27.42 -42.50
CA SER A 924 -26.23 -28.00 -42.36
C SER A 924 -26.24 -29.22 -41.43
N LYS A 925 -25.38 -30.20 -41.72
CA LYS A 925 -25.08 -31.29 -40.78
C LYS A 925 -24.35 -30.81 -39.53
N ALA A 926 -23.71 -29.63 -39.59
CA ALA A 926 -23.08 -28.95 -38.46
C ALA A 926 -24.03 -27.97 -37.73
N ALA A 927 -25.34 -27.97 -38.00
CA ALA A 927 -26.31 -27.12 -37.29
C ALA A 927 -26.24 -27.29 -35.76
N LEU A 928 -26.62 -26.26 -35.01
CA LEU A 928 -26.67 -26.29 -33.53
C LEU A 928 -27.91 -27.06 -33.05
N VAL A 929 -27.79 -27.72 -31.90
CA VAL A 929 -28.87 -28.43 -31.23
C VAL A 929 -29.20 -27.70 -29.93
N GLU A 930 -30.26 -26.90 -29.96
CA GLU A 930 -30.78 -26.17 -28.79
C GLU A 930 -31.82 -26.96 -27.99
N ASP A 931 -32.48 -27.94 -28.62
CA ASP A 931 -33.33 -28.94 -27.95
C ASP A 931 -32.83 -30.37 -28.23
N VAL A 932 -32.39 -31.03 -27.17
CA VAL A 932 -31.89 -32.41 -27.19
C VAL A 932 -32.99 -33.47 -26.99
N SER A 933 -34.26 -33.08 -26.84
CA SER A 933 -35.39 -34.02 -26.64
C SER A 933 -35.57 -35.05 -27.75
N THR A 934 -34.96 -34.82 -28.91
CA THR A 934 -34.99 -35.67 -30.11
C THR A 934 -33.68 -36.43 -30.37
N LEU A 935 -32.63 -36.22 -29.54
CA LEU A 935 -31.35 -36.93 -29.67
C LEU A 935 -31.27 -38.14 -28.74
N ASP A 936 -30.68 -39.22 -29.25
CA ASP A 936 -30.14 -40.27 -28.39
C ASP A 936 -28.76 -39.84 -27.85
N LEU A 937 -28.79 -39.08 -26.75
CA LEU A 937 -27.58 -38.55 -26.10
C LEU A 937 -26.67 -39.63 -25.49
N HIS A 938 -27.15 -40.87 -25.35
CA HIS A 938 -26.51 -41.93 -24.58
C HIS A 938 -26.42 -43.27 -25.33
N GLY A 939 -26.73 -43.28 -26.62
CA GLY A 939 -26.53 -44.41 -27.52
C GLY A 939 -25.06 -44.73 -27.74
N GLU A 940 -24.75 -45.98 -28.06
CA GLU A 940 -23.36 -46.50 -28.14
C GLU A 940 -22.53 -45.92 -29.31
N ASP A 941 -23.13 -45.14 -30.23
CA ASP A 941 -22.54 -44.74 -31.51
C ASP A 941 -22.86 -43.27 -31.87
N VAL A 942 -22.54 -42.32 -30.97
CA VAL A 942 -22.65 -40.87 -31.24
C VAL A 942 -21.70 -40.49 -32.39
N GLN A 943 -22.27 -40.13 -33.54
CA GLN A 943 -21.53 -39.76 -34.75
C GLN A 943 -20.87 -38.37 -34.64
N ASP A 944 -19.68 -38.24 -35.25
CA ASP A 944 -19.01 -36.96 -35.50
C ASP A 944 -19.85 -36.05 -36.41
N LEU A 945 -19.78 -34.73 -36.21
CA LEU A 945 -20.40 -33.74 -37.08
C LEU A 945 -19.66 -33.63 -38.43
N GLU A 946 -20.42 -33.73 -39.52
CA GLU A 946 -19.93 -33.42 -40.85
C GLU A 946 -19.94 -31.91 -41.10
N TYR A 947 -18.77 -31.33 -41.33
CA TYR A 947 -18.59 -29.91 -41.70
C TYR A 947 -18.32 -29.79 -43.20
N SER A 948 -19.03 -28.87 -43.87
CA SER A 948 -18.71 -28.48 -45.25
C SER A 948 -17.72 -27.31 -45.30
N ALA A 949 -17.15 -27.07 -46.49
CA ALA A 949 -16.30 -25.90 -46.75
C ALA A 949 -17.05 -24.55 -46.66
N GLU A 950 -18.37 -24.53 -46.47
CA GLU A 950 -19.12 -23.32 -46.11
C GLU A 950 -19.27 -23.17 -44.60
N ASP A 951 -19.48 -24.27 -43.88
CA ASP A 951 -19.49 -24.29 -42.40
C ASP A 951 -18.15 -23.84 -41.84
N ASP A 952 -17.05 -24.21 -42.49
CA ASP A 952 -15.70 -23.80 -42.09
C ASP A 952 -15.49 -22.28 -42.20
N LYS A 953 -16.02 -21.63 -43.24
CA LYS A 953 -16.02 -20.15 -43.33
C LYS A 953 -16.88 -19.51 -42.24
N VAL A 954 -17.98 -20.15 -41.87
CA VAL A 954 -18.85 -19.67 -40.78
C VAL A 954 -18.13 -19.78 -39.42
N ILE A 955 -17.31 -20.83 -39.21
CA ILE A 955 -16.42 -20.95 -38.04
C ILE A 955 -15.32 -19.89 -38.10
N GLU A 956 -14.65 -19.70 -39.24
CA GLU A 956 -13.60 -18.68 -39.42
C GLU A 956 -14.13 -17.27 -39.12
N GLN A 957 -15.25 -16.88 -39.71
CA GLN A 957 -15.88 -15.57 -39.49
C GLN A 957 -16.28 -15.38 -38.03
N PHE A 958 -16.91 -16.39 -37.41
CA PHE A 958 -17.24 -16.37 -35.99
C PHE A 958 -15.99 -16.18 -35.11
N LEU A 959 -14.87 -16.85 -35.43
CA LEU A 959 -13.62 -16.70 -34.70
C LEU A 959 -13.03 -15.29 -34.87
N ARG A 960 -13.01 -14.71 -36.07
CA ARG A 960 -12.54 -13.32 -36.29
C ARG A 960 -13.38 -12.32 -35.48
N GLU A 961 -14.70 -12.49 -35.46
CA GLU A 961 -15.65 -11.69 -34.68
C GLU A 961 -15.51 -11.84 -33.16
N ASN A 962 -15.20 -13.04 -32.64
CA ASN A 962 -15.38 -13.35 -31.20
C ASN A 962 -14.10 -13.75 -30.43
N ILE A 963 -12.94 -13.94 -31.07
CA ILE A 963 -11.69 -14.30 -30.39
C ILE A 963 -11.25 -13.21 -29.38
N GLN A 964 -10.72 -13.60 -28.22
CA GLN A 964 -10.30 -12.70 -27.14
C GLN A 964 -8.81 -12.91 -26.79
N THR A 965 -8.29 -12.02 -25.94
CA THR A 965 -7.07 -12.28 -25.16
C THR A 965 -7.33 -13.37 -24.11
N THR A 966 -6.29 -14.10 -23.67
CA THR A 966 -6.36 -14.96 -22.46
C THR A 966 -5.75 -14.25 -21.24
N TRP A 967 -5.53 -12.93 -21.34
CA TRP A 967 -4.79 -12.09 -20.40
C TRP A 967 -3.33 -12.55 -20.20
N HIS A 968 -2.78 -13.27 -21.18
CA HIS A 968 -1.42 -13.81 -21.17
C HIS A 968 -0.45 -12.91 -21.93
N SER A 969 -0.71 -11.61 -21.92
CA SER A 969 0.05 -10.62 -22.69
C SER A 969 1.54 -10.65 -22.30
N ILE A 970 2.41 -10.84 -23.29
CA ILE A 970 3.83 -11.22 -23.12
C ILE A 970 4.73 -10.58 -24.20
N ALA A 971 6.05 -10.60 -23.96
CA ALA A 971 7.11 -10.41 -24.96
C ALA A 971 7.27 -9.03 -25.63
N SER A 972 6.69 -7.97 -25.06
CA SER A 972 6.76 -6.60 -25.60
C SER A 972 8.05 -5.81 -25.31
N CYS A 973 8.98 -6.37 -24.53
CA CYS A 973 10.30 -5.82 -24.25
C CYS A 973 11.35 -6.93 -24.09
N ARG A 974 11.54 -7.72 -25.16
CA ARG A 974 12.26 -9.01 -25.14
C ARG A 974 13.67 -8.99 -24.55
N MET A 975 14.00 -10.09 -23.86
CA MET A 975 15.32 -10.56 -23.51
C MET A 975 15.93 -11.28 -24.72
N ALA A 976 16.83 -10.59 -25.43
CA ALA A 976 17.47 -11.03 -26.67
C ALA A 976 18.71 -10.17 -26.95
N PRO A 977 19.58 -10.52 -27.92
CA PRO A 977 20.61 -9.60 -28.43
C PRO A 977 19.99 -8.29 -28.92
N ARG A 978 20.69 -7.17 -28.77
CA ARG A 978 20.14 -5.83 -29.12
C ARG A 978 19.95 -5.69 -30.63
N GLU A 979 20.84 -6.30 -31.40
CA GLU A 979 20.79 -6.44 -32.85
C GLU A 979 19.53 -7.20 -33.32
N ASP A 980 19.03 -8.15 -32.53
CA ASP A 980 17.82 -8.95 -32.81
C ASP A 980 16.54 -8.32 -32.22
N MET A 981 16.53 -6.98 -32.11
CA MET A 981 15.44 -6.19 -31.50
C MET A 981 15.21 -6.53 -30.02
N GLY A 982 16.26 -6.92 -29.29
CA GLY A 982 16.23 -7.10 -27.84
C GLY A 982 16.24 -5.78 -27.06
N VAL A 983 15.56 -5.77 -25.92
CA VAL A 983 15.46 -4.65 -24.97
C VAL A 983 16.31 -4.87 -23.73
N VAL A 984 16.42 -6.12 -23.26
CA VAL A 984 17.24 -6.49 -22.09
C VAL A 984 18.25 -7.61 -22.36
N ASP A 985 19.33 -7.60 -21.58
CA ASP A 985 20.29 -8.69 -21.49
C ASP A 985 19.76 -9.87 -20.63
N GLY A 986 20.51 -10.99 -20.60
CA GLY A 986 20.18 -12.17 -19.78
C GLY A 986 20.25 -11.95 -18.26
N LYS A 987 20.70 -10.77 -17.80
CA LYS A 987 20.60 -10.29 -16.41
C LYS A 987 19.47 -9.26 -16.24
N LEU A 988 18.56 -9.19 -17.22
CA LEU A 988 17.41 -8.30 -17.25
C LEU A 988 17.72 -6.81 -17.45
N SER A 989 18.96 -6.43 -17.72
CA SER A 989 19.41 -5.02 -17.79
C SER A 989 19.03 -4.37 -19.11
N VAL A 990 18.41 -3.19 -19.07
CA VAL A 990 17.94 -2.48 -20.28
C VAL A 990 19.13 -1.91 -21.06
N TYR A 991 19.21 -2.19 -22.36
CA TYR A 991 20.35 -1.79 -23.17
C TYR A 991 20.51 -0.27 -23.28
N GLY A 992 21.75 0.21 -23.11
CA GLY A 992 22.14 1.61 -23.34
C GLY A 992 21.88 2.57 -22.18
N VAL A 993 21.37 2.06 -21.05
CA VAL A 993 21.24 2.77 -19.77
C VAL A 993 21.93 2.00 -18.65
N GLN A 994 22.17 2.66 -17.52
CA GLN A 994 22.67 2.03 -16.30
C GLN A 994 21.56 1.97 -15.25
N ASN A 995 21.65 0.98 -14.36
CA ASN A 995 20.76 0.85 -13.20
C ASN A 995 19.26 0.76 -13.58
N LEU A 996 18.95 0.26 -14.79
CA LEU A 996 17.60 -0.10 -15.24
C LEU A 996 17.55 -1.59 -15.63
N LYS A 997 16.51 -2.31 -15.19
CA LYS A 997 16.23 -3.72 -15.58
C LYS A 997 14.79 -3.89 -16.10
N LEU A 998 14.29 -5.10 -16.35
CA LEU A 998 12.87 -5.48 -16.54
C LEU A 998 12.55 -6.81 -15.82
N ALA A 999 11.43 -6.94 -15.12
CA ALA A 999 11.04 -8.17 -14.43
C ALA A 999 9.51 -8.31 -14.40
N ASP A 1000 8.94 -8.70 -15.53
CA ASP A 1000 7.54 -9.09 -15.72
C ASP A 1000 7.40 -9.85 -17.04
N LEU A 1001 6.17 -10.08 -17.52
CA LEU A 1001 5.89 -10.77 -18.78
C LEU A 1001 6.31 -10.00 -20.05
N SER A 1002 6.84 -8.77 -19.99
CA SER A 1002 7.40 -8.11 -21.18
C SER A 1002 8.70 -8.76 -21.67
N ILE A 1003 9.46 -9.44 -20.78
CA ILE A 1003 10.81 -9.93 -21.09
C ILE A 1003 10.92 -11.22 -21.92
N PRO A 1004 10.01 -12.20 -21.89
CA PRO A 1004 10.22 -13.45 -22.63
C PRO A 1004 10.37 -13.20 -24.14
N PRO A 1005 11.31 -13.84 -24.84
CA PRO A 1005 11.49 -13.63 -26.28
C PRO A 1005 10.32 -14.21 -27.11
N GLU A 1006 9.71 -15.31 -26.63
CA GLU A 1006 8.56 -15.98 -27.24
C GLU A 1006 7.54 -16.45 -26.18
N ASN A 1007 6.37 -16.87 -26.65
CA ASN A 1007 5.27 -17.31 -25.78
C ASN A 1007 5.47 -18.72 -25.19
N VAL A 1008 4.63 -19.09 -24.22
CA VAL A 1008 4.78 -20.28 -23.37
C VAL A 1008 3.50 -21.13 -23.36
N GLY A 1009 3.62 -22.46 -23.33
CA GLY A 1009 2.49 -23.40 -23.44
C GLY A 1009 1.63 -23.56 -22.18
N ALA A 1010 1.31 -22.46 -21.49
CA ALA A 1010 0.59 -22.44 -20.22
C ALA A 1010 -0.07 -21.09 -19.90
N ASN A 1011 -0.79 -21.00 -18.78
CA ASN A 1011 -1.20 -19.74 -18.18
C ASN A 1011 0.01 -19.05 -17.54
N THR A 1012 0.21 -17.77 -17.87
CA THR A 1012 1.48 -17.06 -17.59
C THR A 1012 1.70 -16.65 -16.14
N ASN A 1013 0.78 -16.96 -15.21
CA ASN A 1013 0.94 -16.63 -13.78
C ASN A 1013 2.18 -17.32 -13.18
N ASN A 1014 2.45 -18.58 -13.54
CA ASN A 1014 3.66 -19.28 -13.11
C ASN A 1014 4.91 -18.58 -13.65
N THR A 1015 4.94 -18.30 -14.95
CA THR A 1015 6.03 -17.59 -15.64
C THR A 1015 6.33 -16.24 -14.98
N ALA A 1016 5.29 -15.45 -14.63
CA ALA A 1016 5.46 -14.17 -13.97
C ALA A 1016 6.06 -14.28 -12.56
N LEU A 1017 5.62 -15.25 -11.76
CA LEU A 1017 6.16 -15.53 -10.42
C LEU A 1017 7.62 -15.99 -10.49
N VAL A 1018 7.93 -16.87 -11.45
CA VAL A 1018 9.26 -17.41 -11.71
C VAL A 1018 10.24 -16.34 -12.19
N ILE A 1019 9.80 -15.44 -13.09
CA ILE A 1019 10.56 -14.25 -13.48
C ILE A 1019 10.86 -13.37 -12.26
N GLY A 1020 9.90 -13.23 -11.33
CA GLY A 1020 10.10 -12.53 -10.06
C GLY A 1020 11.17 -13.16 -9.16
N GLU A 1021 11.12 -14.47 -8.93
CA GLU A 1021 12.13 -15.20 -8.14
C GLU A 1021 13.53 -15.13 -8.80
N LYS A 1022 13.59 -15.29 -10.13
CA LYS A 1022 14.85 -15.22 -10.90
C LYS A 1022 15.44 -13.81 -10.90
N ALA A 1023 14.60 -12.79 -11.06
CA ALA A 1023 15.01 -11.39 -10.96
C ALA A 1023 15.55 -11.08 -9.55
N ALA A 1024 14.88 -11.54 -8.49
CA ALA A 1024 15.34 -11.37 -7.13
C ALA A 1024 16.74 -11.98 -6.90
N ASP A 1025 17.02 -13.18 -7.43
CA ASP A 1025 18.36 -13.81 -7.33
C ASP A 1025 19.45 -13.06 -8.12
N ILE A 1026 19.15 -12.63 -9.36
CA ILE A 1026 20.07 -11.80 -10.17
C ILE A 1026 20.41 -10.49 -9.44
N ILE A 1027 19.38 -9.83 -8.91
CA ILE A 1027 19.50 -8.56 -8.18
C ILE A 1027 20.28 -8.75 -6.87
N ALA A 1028 19.96 -9.79 -6.09
CA ALA A 1028 20.65 -10.07 -4.83
C ALA A 1028 22.16 -10.23 -5.05
N GLN A 1029 22.57 -10.96 -6.09
CA GLN A 1029 23.97 -11.11 -6.47
C GLN A 1029 24.63 -9.79 -6.87
N GLU A 1030 23.98 -8.98 -7.70
CA GLU A 1030 24.49 -7.66 -8.11
C GLU A 1030 24.57 -6.65 -6.96
N LEU A 1031 23.73 -6.80 -5.93
CA LEU A 1031 23.72 -5.93 -4.75
C LEU A 1031 24.66 -6.41 -3.62
N GLY A 1032 25.22 -7.62 -3.73
CA GLY A 1032 26.10 -8.24 -2.72
C GLY A 1032 25.37 -8.96 -1.58
N LEU A 1033 24.08 -9.27 -1.74
CA LEU A 1033 23.23 -9.88 -0.73
C LEU A 1033 23.38 -11.41 -0.69
N PRO A 1034 23.16 -12.07 0.46
CA PRO A 1034 23.23 -13.52 0.56
C PRO A 1034 22.12 -14.20 -0.24
N ARG A 1035 22.46 -15.23 -1.04
CA ARG A 1035 21.47 -16.18 -1.55
C ARG A 1035 20.81 -16.95 -0.40
N ARG A 1036 19.49 -17.08 -0.46
CA ARG A 1036 18.66 -18.00 0.34
C ARG A 1036 17.79 -18.81 -0.61
#